data_AF-A0A2D5ZME1-F1
#
_entry.id   AF-A0A2D5ZME1-F1
#
_cell.length_a   1.000
_cell.length_b   1.000
_cell.length_c   1.000
_cell.angle_alpha   90.00
_cell.angle_beta   90.00
_cell.angle_gamma   90.00
#
_symmetry.space_group_name_H-M   'P 1'
#
loop_
_entity.id
_entity.type
_entity.pdbx_description
1 polymer ?
#
loop_
_entity_poly.entity_id
_entity_poly.type
_entity_poly.pdbx_seq_one_letter_code
_entity_poly.pdbx_strand_id
1 'polypeptide(L)'
;MAVESQSKPTGAAGRRWFFGANVSLVILLAAGITAAVNYAGQREKAHYRRDVAGGFAAHRISERTKKICEQVRKDSPDAKIRISTVYASEEVGMDRKDYFPRLRDLCEEIRQFDRAIEVEHLHSPEQRLALRERVQGKFGTASEAYNQVIAQAKTIWSDFDQAVSPARQEIVGLIENDKWVSGFSPLATIANNLDKHLKAIEETRREVDDLIHAEGIPQFGEANTKIKALNDAITQDLENAQEDFKQWNGLVELLSNPDAAFATQTKDAAIGLIAQVARLRQIIGDPKDESVPDDPKKVIQDFTKAAQQLAADMMDEYDRVNGFVKANPALAQHPLWQVRVQQGIFATRESLPWLLGSTAGSLSGTTQRLRQVLAGDQPEDILQNFVRQLRGMAADQLGNVNLWAANVNKVLEDGARIDPESRAFIARGSQGELFKSVLDPLGELETKIGDLPELDLDEIARGLQQENIVVIENDGKVEVVSFDDVWPYADPTAPQFGDDNERRRVFDGDSAISGGLLSTQAETPFGTVILVSYETRPANPMMGGGGTSPIPPSRLTVLRDKLEQANFKIKEWNLGGEGEAAAKPEPEEGTKPIYVLLPPGRTQQNPFMRQQQPPKNFGPPELQKINDALADGGRALF
;
A
#
# COMPACT_ATOMS: atom_id res chain seq x y z
N MET A 1 75.42 59.01 60.08
CA MET A 1 75.66 60.03 59.04
C MET A 1 74.45 60.06 58.13
N ALA A 2 73.52 60.97 58.42
CA ALA A 2 72.31 61.22 57.65
C ALA A 2 72.56 62.48 56.79
N VAL A 3 72.29 62.38 55.50
CA VAL A 3 72.32 63.53 54.57
C VAL A 3 70.87 63.92 54.32
N GLU A 4 70.50 65.08 54.87
CA GLU A 4 69.20 65.72 54.70
C GLU A 4 69.16 66.39 53.32
N SER A 5 68.33 65.90 52.40
CA SER A 5 68.08 66.55 51.10
C SER A 5 66.80 67.40 51.18
N GLN A 6 66.95 68.72 51.23
CA GLN A 6 65.84 69.66 51.10
C GLN A 6 65.31 69.70 49.66
N SER A 7 64.13 69.13 49.40
CA SER A 7 63.39 69.33 48.14
C SER A 7 62.51 70.58 48.24
N LYS A 8 62.74 71.56 47.35
CA LYS A 8 61.92 72.78 47.24
C LYS A 8 60.46 72.44 46.87
N PRO A 9 59.45 73.06 47.49
CA PRO A 9 58.05 72.84 47.15
C PRO A 9 57.72 73.48 45.80
N THR A 10 57.42 72.64 44.80
CA THR A 10 56.81 73.07 43.53
C THR A 10 55.43 73.69 43.77
N GLY A 11 55.24 74.94 43.35
CA GLY A 11 53.99 75.68 43.52
C GLY A 11 52.78 75.02 42.85
N ALA A 12 51.60 75.17 43.48
CA ALA A 12 50.34 74.51 43.12
C ALA A 12 49.88 74.75 41.66
N ALA A 13 50.32 75.83 41.01
CA ALA A 13 50.03 76.11 39.61
C ALA A 13 50.77 75.17 38.63
N GLY A 14 52.01 74.78 38.94
CA GLY A 14 52.80 73.89 38.09
C GLY A 14 52.26 72.46 38.09
N ARG A 15 51.72 71.98 39.22
CA ARG A 15 51.06 70.67 39.28
C ARG A 15 49.78 70.63 38.46
N ARG A 16 48.94 71.68 38.51
CA ARG A 16 47.69 71.73 37.72
C ARG A 16 47.94 71.71 36.22
N TRP A 17 48.98 72.38 35.74
CA TRP A 17 49.35 72.35 34.33
C TRP A 17 49.92 71.00 33.90
N PHE A 18 50.75 70.38 34.73
CA PHE A 18 51.33 69.07 34.43
C PHE A 18 50.26 67.97 34.40
N PHE A 19 49.33 67.98 35.35
CA PHE A 19 48.20 67.04 35.35
C PHE A 19 47.19 67.35 34.23
N GLY A 20 46.90 68.62 33.96
CA GLY A 20 46.00 69.02 32.86
C GLY A 20 46.54 68.65 31.48
N ALA A 21 47.83 68.85 31.22
CA ALA A 21 48.46 68.48 29.96
C ALA A 21 48.50 66.95 29.76
N ASN A 22 48.82 66.19 30.81
CA ASN A 22 48.81 64.73 30.74
C ASN A 22 47.39 64.18 30.50
N VAL A 23 46.38 64.73 31.16
CA VAL A 23 44.97 64.30 30.94
C VAL A 23 44.51 64.63 29.53
N SER A 24 44.80 65.83 29.02
CA SER A 24 44.47 66.20 27.63
C SER A 24 45.18 65.32 26.60
N LEU A 25 46.45 64.97 26.83
CA LEU A 25 47.20 64.06 25.98
C LEU A 25 46.57 62.65 25.97
N VAL A 26 46.19 62.14 27.13
CA VAL A 26 45.51 60.83 27.24
C VAL A 26 44.14 60.85 26.56
N ILE A 27 43.38 61.93 26.68
CA ILE A 27 42.07 62.07 25.99
C ILE A 27 42.26 62.09 24.47
N LEU A 28 43.24 62.85 23.95
CA LEU A 28 43.53 62.88 22.52
C LEU A 28 44.03 61.53 22.00
N LEU A 29 44.83 60.82 22.80
CA LEU A 29 45.34 59.49 22.45
C LEU A 29 44.21 58.45 22.46
N ALA A 30 43.30 58.50 23.45
CA ALA A 30 42.10 57.68 23.49
C ALA A 30 41.16 57.97 22.31
N ALA A 31 40.91 59.24 21.99
CA ALA A 31 40.10 59.64 20.84
C ALA A 31 40.73 59.18 19.52
N GLY A 32 42.06 59.31 19.38
CA GLY A 32 42.81 58.83 18.23
C GLY A 32 42.75 57.31 18.07
N ILE A 33 42.87 56.54 19.17
CA ILE A 33 42.69 55.09 19.16
C ILE A 33 41.27 54.72 18.76
N THR A 34 40.25 55.38 19.34
CA THR A 34 38.84 55.11 18.98
C THR A 34 38.55 55.41 17.52
N ALA A 35 39.07 56.53 16.99
CA ALA A 35 38.95 56.87 15.58
C ALA A 35 39.68 55.86 14.68
N ALA A 36 40.88 55.42 15.07
CA ALA A 36 41.64 54.41 14.32
C ALA A 36 40.95 53.03 14.33
N VAL A 37 40.37 52.62 15.45
CA VAL A 37 39.59 51.39 15.58
C VAL A 37 38.31 51.47 14.76
N ASN A 38 37.57 52.58 14.80
CA ASN A 38 36.40 52.79 13.96
C ASN A 38 36.75 52.85 12.47
N TYR A 39 37.85 53.50 12.11
CA TYR A 39 38.32 53.57 10.72
C TYR A 39 38.77 52.20 10.21
N ALA A 40 39.48 51.42 11.03
CA ALA A 40 39.83 50.05 10.72
C ALA A 40 38.59 49.15 10.61
N GLY A 41 37.56 49.37 11.44
CA GLY A 41 36.28 48.68 11.38
C GLY A 41 35.40 49.06 10.19
N GLN A 42 35.48 50.31 9.71
CA GLN A 42 34.71 50.81 8.56
C GLN A 42 35.33 50.47 7.20
N ARG A 43 36.59 50.04 7.14
CA ARG A 43 37.21 49.65 5.88
C ARG A 43 36.68 48.27 5.48
N GLU A 44 35.54 48.27 4.79
CA GLU A 44 34.70 47.16 4.27
C GLU A 44 35.41 45.92 3.67
N LYS A 45 36.73 45.95 3.46
CA LYS A 45 37.50 44.80 2.96
C LYS A 45 38.17 43.97 4.06
N ALA A 46 38.12 44.43 5.32
CA ALA A 46 38.62 43.68 6.46
C ALA A 46 37.48 43.37 7.44
N HIS A 47 36.42 42.71 6.96
CA HIS A 47 35.60 41.84 7.81
C HIS A 47 36.42 40.62 8.26
N TYR A 48 37.57 40.87 8.87
CA TYR A 48 38.31 39.86 9.61
C TYR A 48 37.54 39.68 10.91
N ARG A 49 36.44 38.93 10.86
CA ARG A 49 35.78 38.34 12.04
C ARG A 49 36.80 37.39 12.67
N ARG A 50 37.75 37.93 13.43
CA ARG A 50 38.53 37.14 14.36
C ARG A 50 37.58 36.81 15.48
N ASP A 51 36.90 35.69 15.35
CA ASP A 51 36.00 35.19 16.36
C ASP A 51 36.81 34.93 17.63
N VAL A 52 36.70 35.88 18.56
CA VAL A 52 37.40 35.91 19.85
C VAL A 52 36.75 34.94 20.83
N ALA A 53 35.58 34.36 20.50
CA ALA A 53 34.92 33.34 21.31
C ALA A 53 35.56 31.94 21.14
N GLY A 54 36.69 31.84 20.42
CA GLY A 54 37.63 30.73 20.58
C GLY A 54 37.01 29.33 20.46
N GLY A 55 36.19 29.09 19.44
CA GLY A 55 35.63 27.76 19.17
C GLY A 55 34.51 27.30 20.11
N PHE A 56 34.06 28.15 21.05
CA PHE A 56 32.91 27.81 21.91
C PHE A 56 31.55 28.07 21.23
N ALA A 57 31.50 28.95 20.23
CA ALA A 57 30.33 29.08 19.37
C ALA A 57 30.39 27.97 18.30
N ALA A 58 29.66 26.87 18.53
CA ALA A 58 29.68 25.61 17.79
C ALA A 58 29.08 25.68 16.36
N HIS A 59 29.28 26.77 15.62
CA HIS A 59 28.60 27.03 14.35
C HIS A 59 29.56 27.31 13.18
N ARG A 60 30.83 26.88 13.29
CA ARG A 60 31.80 27.00 12.20
C ARG A 60 31.71 25.87 11.21
N ILE A 61 32.02 26.15 9.94
CA ILE A 61 32.17 25.11 8.92
C ILE A 61 33.26 24.11 9.35
N SER A 62 32.93 22.82 9.35
CA SER A 62 33.91 21.80 9.69
C SER A 62 34.95 21.63 8.58
N GLU A 63 36.10 21.04 8.92
CA GLU A 63 37.09 20.62 7.91
C GLU A 63 36.53 19.60 6.91
N ARG A 64 35.47 18.87 7.29
CA ARG A 64 34.75 17.97 6.39
C ARG A 64 33.99 18.78 5.34
N THR A 65 33.18 19.74 5.75
CA THR A 65 32.40 20.61 4.84
C THR A 65 33.30 21.37 3.88
N LYS A 66 34.45 21.88 4.38
CA LYS A 66 35.46 22.51 3.51
C LYS A 66 35.96 21.59 2.42
N LYS A 67 36.35 20.35 2.78
CA LYS A 67 36.80 19.35 1.79
C LYS A 67 35.72 19.00 0.79
N ILE A 68 34.46 18.94 1.22
CA ILE A 68 33.32 18.70 0.34
C ILE A 68 33.18 19.85 -0.65
N CYS A 69 33.20 21.10 -0.20
CA CYS A 69 33.14 22.27 -1.09
C CYS A 69 34.33 22.28 -2.09
N GLU A 70 35.54 21.98 -1.60
CA GLU A 70 36.72 21.88 -2.47
C GLU A 70 36.60 20.75 -3.51
N GLN A 71 36.07 19.61 -3.10
CA GLN A 71 35.82 18.47 -3.98
C GLN A 71 34.75 18.80 -5.01
N VAL A 72 33.67 19.48 -4.61
CA VAL A 72 32.63 19.95 -5.54
C VAL A 72 33.22 20.83 -6.61
N ARG A 73 33.96 21.85 -6.20
CA ARG A 73 34.60 22.78 -7.13
C ARG A 73 35.60 22.08 -8.05
N LYS A 74 36.24 21.01 -7.58
CA LYS A 74 37.20 20.25 -8.37
C LYS A 74 36.51 19.38 -9.41
N ASP A 75 35.43 18.70 -9.02
CA ASP A 75 34.72 17.74 -9.88
C ASP A 75 33.83 18.47 -10.90
N SER A 76 33.24 19.60 -10.51
CA SER A 76 32.36 20.42 -11.35
C SER A 76 32.72 21.91 -11.23
N PRO A 77 33.82 22.36 -11.88
CA PRO A 77 34.33 23.73 -11.73
C PRO A 77 33.37 24.81 -12.23
N ASP A 78 32.48 24.46 -13.16
CA ASP A 78 31.48 25.36 -13.73
C ASP A 78 30.10 25.24 -13.04
N ALA A 79 29.95 24.26 -12.13
CA ALA A 79 28.66 24.04 -11.47
C ALA A 79 28.32 25.19 -10.52
N LYS A 80 27.11 25.71 -10.68
CA LYS A 80 26.58 26.74 -9.79
C LYS A 80 25.81 26.07 -8.66
N ILE A 81 26.49 25.85 -7.54
CA ILE A 81 25.78 25.46 -6.33
C ILE A 81 25.00 26.66 -5.81
N ARG A 82 23.72 26.46 -5.52
CA ARG A 82 22.90 27.41 -4.79
C ARG A 82 22.33 26.79 -3.53
N ILE A 83 22.43 27.50 -2.42
CA ILE A 83 21.84 27.14 -1.14
C ILE A 83 20.76 28.16 -0.82
N SER A 84 19.49 27.76 -0.91
CA SER A 84 18.34 28.59 -0.58
C SER A 84 17.74 28.16 0.76
N THR A 85 17.74 29.05 1.76
CA THR A 85 17.08 28.77 3.04
C THR A 85 15.67 29.35 3.05
N VAL A 86 14.66 28.56 3.39
CA VAL A 86 13.27 28.99 3.50
C VAL A 86 12.83 28.83 4.95
N TYR A 87 13.05 29.85 5.77
CA TYR A 87 12.61 29.88 7.17
C TYR A 87 11.48 30.89 7.33
N ALA A 88 10.27 30.38 7.56
CA ALA A 88 9.04 31.16 7.60
C ALA A 88 8.12 30.81 8.78
N SER A 89 8.42 29.74 9.53
CA SER A 89 7.54 29.32 10.62
C SER A 89 7.58 30.31 11.79
N GLU A 90 6.40 30.58 12.35
CA GLU A 90 6.20 31.33 13.59
C GLU A 90 5.76 30.41 14.75
N GLU A 91 5.71 29.09 14.52
CA GLU A 91 5.31 28.11 15.53
C GLU A 91 6.34 28.00 16.65
N VAL A 92 5.86 27.86 17.90
CA VAL A 92 6.74 27.69 19.06
C VAL A 92 7.53 26.38 18.91
N GLY A 93 8.85 26.46 19.07
CA GLY A 93 9.74 25.31 18.86
C GLY A 93 10.29 25.19 17.43
N MET A 94 9.75 25.95 16.48
CA MET A 94 10.28 26.14 15.12
C MET A 94 10.40 27.63 14.72
N ASP A 95 10.24 28.57 15.65
CA ASP A 95 10.26 30.00 15.36
C ASP A 95 11.56 30.39 14.64
N ARG A 96 11.39 30.97 13.46
CA ARG A 96 12.48 31.53 12.66
C ARG A 96 13.46 32.35 13.49
N LYS A 97 13.00 33.17 14.44
CA LYS A 97 13.86 34.07 15.24
C LYS A 97 14.89 33.31 16.07
N ASP A 98 14.55 32.11 16.53
CA ASP A 98 15.40 31.31 17.40
C ASP A 98 16.41 30.48 16.61
N TYR A 99 16.00 29.96 15.45
CA TYR A 99 16.79 28.98 14.70
C TYR A 99 17.51 29.59 13.49
N PHE A 100 16.88 30.48 12.73
CA PHE A 100 17.43 31.00 11.48
C PHE A 100 18.78 31.74 11.62
N PRO A 101 19.05 32.57 12.66
CA PRO A 101 20.29 33.32 12.74
C PRO A 101 21.56 32.46 12.70
N ARG A 102 21.54 31.29 13.35
CA ARG A 102 22.69 30.37 13.40
C ARG A 102 22.92 29.68 12.05
N LEU A 103 21.84 29.24 11.41
CA LEU A 103 21.92 28.66 10.07
C LEU A 103 22.40 29.68 9.04
N ARG A 104 21.89 30.91 9.09
CA ARG A 104 22.31 32.01 8.21
C ARG A 104 23.81 32.25 8.32
N ASP A 105 24.33 32.32 9.54
CA ASP A 105 25.75 32.55 9.78
C ASP A 105 26.62 31.40 9.20
N LEU A 106 26.16 30.15 9.33
CA LEU A 106 26.81 28.98 8.72
C LEU A 106 26.81 29.05 7.19
N CYS A 107 25.67 29.31 6.55
CA CYS A 107 25.59 29.41 5.09
C CYS A 107 26.46 30.55 4.54
N GLU A 108 26.51 31.70 5.23
CA GLU A 108 27.39 32.80 4.86
C GLU A 108 28.88 32.45 5.01
N GLU A 109 29.24 31.63 6.01
CA GLU A 109 30.61 31.12 6.14
C GLU A 109 30.98 30.16 5.01
N ILE A 110 30.05 29.28 4.60
CA ILE A 110 30.22 28.41 3.42
C ILE A 110 30.48 29.25 2.16
N ARG A 111 29.67 30.30 1.91
CA ARG A 111 29.87 31.23 0.78
C ARG A 111 31.20 31.99 0.86
N GLN A 112 31.64 32.37 2.06
CA GLN A 112 32.92 33.04 2.24
C GLN A 112 34.10 32.12 1.94
N PHE A 113 33.98 30.83 2.27
CA PHE A 113 34.98 29.81 1.96
C PHE A 113 35.02 29.50 0.47
N ASP A 114 33.86 29.29 -0.16
CA ASP A 114 33.74 29.08 -1.61
C ASP A 114 32.77 30.08 -2.25
N ARG A 115 33.35 31.02 -3.01
CA ARG A 115 32.60 32.09 -3.69
C ARG A 115 31.76 31.60 -4.87
N ALA A 116 31.96 30.36 -5.32
CA ALA A 116 31.10 29.76 -6.35
C ALA A 116 29.72 29.38 -5.80
N ILE A 117 29.59 29.24 -4.47
CA ILE A 117 28.33 28.88 -3.82
C ILE A 117 27.49 30.13 -3.61
N GLU A 118 26.32 30.18 -4.26
CA GLU A 118 25.33 31.22 -4.06
C GLU A 118 24.47 30.90 -2.84
N VAL A 119 24.26 31.89 -1.96
CA VAL A 119 23.40 31.73 -0.78
C VAL A 119 22.27 32.75 -0.87
N GLU A 120 21.04 32.25 -0.82
CA GLU A 120 19.81 33.05 -0.83
C GLU A 120 18.97 32.75 0.40
N HIS A 121 18.45 33.79 1.04
CA HIS A 121 17.54 33.65 2.17
C HIS A 121 16.15 34.14 1.76
N LEU A 122 15.21 33.21 1.64
CA LEU A 122 13.87 33.45 1.12
C LEU A 122 12.89 33.68 2.27
N HIS A 123 12.12 34.76 2.19
CA HIS A 123 11.24 35.22 3.26
C HIS A 123 9.82 35.54 2.77
N SER A 124 9.63 35.84 1.48
CA SER A 124 8.31 36.18 0.94
C SER A 124 7.69 35.01 0.17
N PRO A 125 6.34 34.95 0.06
CA PRO A 125 5.65 33.97 -0.78
C PRO A 125 6.10 34.01 -2.25
N GLU A 126 6.37 35.19 -2.81
CA GLU A 126 6.81 35.33 -4.21
C GLU A 126 8.21 34.72 -4.41
N GLN A 127 9.10 34.85 -3.42
CA GLN A 127 10.42 34.22 -3.45
C GLN A 127 10.33 32.70 -3.35
N ARG A 128 9.39 32.18 -2.55
CA ARG A 128 9.12 30.73 -2.49
C ARG A 128 8.57 30.23 -3.82
N LEU A 129 7.66 30.97 -4.45
CA LEU A 129 7.14 30.63 -5.77
C LEU A 129 8.27 30.60 -6.81
N ALA A 130 9.14 31.62 -6.84
CA ALA A 130 10.28 31.66 -7.76
C ALA A 130 11.28 30.50 -7.53
N LEU A 131 11.49 30.08 -6.27
CA LEU A 131 12.27 28.88 -5.96
C LEU A 131 11.60 27.62 -6.51
N ARG A 132 10.28 27.47 -6.33
CA ARG A 132 9.51 26.33 -6.85
C ARG A 132 9.59 26.24 -8.38
N GLU A 133 9.33 27.34 -9.08
CA GLU A 133 9.43 27.42 -10.55
C GLU A 133 10.85 27.07 -11.04
N ARG A 134 11.88 27.56 -10.33
CA ARG A 134 13.27 27.26 -10.65
C ARG A 134 13.61 25.79 -10.44
N VAL A 135 13.21 25.20 -9.31
CA VAL A 135 13.41 23.78 -9.00
C VAL A 135 12.68 22.93 -10.05
N GLN A 136 11.41 23.22 -10.33
CA GLN A 136 10.62 22.51 -11.34
C GLN A 136 11.27 22.59 -12.73
N GLY A 137 11.81 23.74 -13.12
CA GLY A 137 12.51 23.92 -14.39
C GLY A 137 13.73 23.00 -14.57
N LYS A 138 14.35 22.50 -13.48
CA LYS A 138 15.47 21.56 -13.54
C LYS A 138 15.08 20.15 -13.95
N PHE A 139 13.83 19.77 -13.76
CA PHE A 139 13.31 18.44 -14.09
C PHE A 139 12.54 18.42 -15.42
N GLY A 140 12.77 19.41 -16.29
CA GLY A 140 11.93 19.71 -17.45
C GLY A 140 11.50 18.51 -18.29
N THR A 141 12.44 17.65 -18.71
CA THR A 141 12.12 16.49 -19.57
C THR A 141 11.31 15.41 -18.84
N ALA A 142 11.60 15.16 -17.56
CA ALA A 142 10.86 14.18 -16.76
C ALA A 142 9.45 14.69 -16.45
N SER A 143 9.32 15.96 -16.05
CA SER A 143 8.02 16.61 -15.81
C SER A 143 7.16 16.61 -17.08
N GLU A 144 7.75 16.81 -18.25
CA GLU A 144 7.05 16.72 -19.54
C GLU A 144 6.51 15.31 -19.81
N ALA A 145 7.30 14.26 -19.56
CA ALA A 145 6.85 12.87 -19.73
C ALA A 145 5.66 12.53 -18.81
N TYR A 146 5.72 12.95 -17.55
CA TYR A 146 4.61 12.76 -16.61
C TYR A 146 3.37 13.54 -17.03
N ASN A 147 3.51 14.79 -17.47
CA ASN A 147 2.40 15.58 -18.00
C ASN A 147 1.75 14.93 -19.23
N GLN A 148 2.54 14.34 -20.12
CA GLN A 148 2.01 13.61 -21.28
C GLN A 148 1.17 12.41 -20.86
N VAL A 149 1.64 11.63 -19.87
CA VAL A 149 0.91 10.50 -19.31
C VAL A 149 -0.40 10.95 -18.65
N ILE A 150 -0.36 12.02 -17.85
CA ILE A 150 -1.56 12.59 -17.20
C ILE A 150 -2.56 13.11 -18.25
N ALA A 151 -2.09 13.80 -19.28
CA ALA A 151 -2.95 14.28 -20.36
C ALA A 151 -3.59 13.11 -21.12
N GLN A 152 -2.80 12.07 -21.43
CA GLN A 152 -3.31 10.86 -22.08
C GLN A 152 -4.33 10.14 -21.21
N ALA A 153 -4.11 10.03 -19.90
CA ALA A 153 -5.07 9.45 -18.96
C ALA A 153 -6.40 10.20 -18.99
N LYS A 154 -6.36 11.53 -18.97
CA LYS A 154 -7.58 12.35 -19.08
C LYS A 154 -8.33 12.14 -20.38
N THR A 155 -7.63 12.00 -21.50
CA THR A 155 -8.23 11.65 -22.80
C THR A 155 -8.87 10.27 -22.76
N ILE A 156 -8.15 9.25 -22.29
CA ILE A 156 -8.66 7.88 -22.18
C ILE A 156 -9.91 7.83 -21.29
N TRP A 157 -9.92 8.55 -20.17
CA TRP A 157 -11.10 8.64 -19.30
C TRP A 157 -12.30 9.35 -19.97
N SER A 158 -12.05 10.22 -20.95
CA SER A 158 -13.13 10.88 -21.70
C SER A 158 -13.72 9.90 -22.70
N ASP A 159 -12.85 9.13 -23.36
CA ASP A 159 -13.24 8.08 -24.30
C ASP A 159 -13.93 6.92 -23.56
N PHE A 160 -13.51 6.62 -22.32
CA PHE A 160 -14.16 5.67 -21.42
C PHE A 160 -15.63 6.05 -21.21
N ASP A 161 -15.90 7.30 -20.80
CA ASP A 161 -17.28 7.76 -20.59
C ASP A 161 -18.14 7.61 -21.85
N GLN A 162 -17.60 8.02 -23.01
CA GLN A 162 -18.31 7.93 -24.29
C GLN A 162 -18.58 6.47 -24.71
N ALA A 163 -17.65 5.55 -24.46
CA ALA A 163 -17.79 4.14 -24.83
C ALA A 163 -18.68 3.35 -23.85
N VAL A 164 -18.54 3.61 -22.55
CA VAL A 164 -19.17 2.80 -21.49
C VAL A 164 -20.59 3.28 -21.17
N SER A 165 -20.88 4.58 -21.29
CA SER A 165 -22.23 5.10 -21.00
C SER A 165 -23.33 4.43 -21.84
N PRO A 166 -23.19 4.25 -23.18
CA PRO A 166 -24.16 3.51 -23.99
C PRO A 166 -24.28 2.03 -23.59
N ALA A 167 -23.16 1.35 -23.31
CA ALA A 167 -23.19 -0.05 -22.88
C ALA A 167 -23.93 -0.22 -21.54
N ARG A 168 -23.69 0.69 -20.59
CA ARG A 168 -24.42 0.73 -19.32
C ARG A 168 -25.92 0.98 -19.53
N GLN A 169 -26.29 1.94 -20.38
CA GLN A 169 -27.70 2.21 -20.71
C GLN A 169 -28.38 0.99 -21.35
N GLU A 170 -27.68 0.29 -22.23
CA GLU A 170 -28.16 -0.96 -22.82
C GLU A 170 -28.38 -2.03 -21.74
N ILE A 171 -27.43 -2.22 -20.82
CA ILE A 171 -27.57 -3.16 -19.69
C ILE A 171 -28.80 -2.81 -18.84
N VAL A 172 -28.95 -1.53 -18.46
CA VAL A 172 -30.10 -1.08 -17.67
C VAL A 172 -31.40 -1.33 -18.44
N GLY A 173 -31.44 -1.06 -19.73
CA GLY A 173 -32.59 -1.36 -20.59
C GLY A 173 -32.92 -2.85 -20.65
N LEU A 174 -31.92 -3.73 -20.73
CA LEU A 174 -32.13 -5.18 -20.69
C LEU A 174 -32.70 -5.64 -19.34
N ILE A 175 -32.26 -5.03 -18.22
CA ILE A 175 -32.78 -5.30 -16.88
C ILE A 175 -34.22 -4.81 -16.72
N GLU A 176 -34.50 -3.55 -17.08
CA GLU A 176 -35.82 -2.91 -16.92
C GLU A 176 -36.90 -3.56 -17.78
N ASN A 177 -36.53 -4.08 -18.96
CA ASN A 177 -37.46 -4.75 -19.87
C ASN A 177 -37.59 -6.26 -19.62
N ASP A 178 -37.08 -6.76 -18.49
CA ASP A 178 -37.16 -8.17 -18.08
C ASP A 178 -36.72 -9.15 -19.19
N LYS A 179 -35.63 -8.80 -19.89
CA LYS A 179 -35.04 -9.66 -20.94
C LYS A 179 -34.39 -10.88 -20.31
N TRP A 180 -34.12 -11.93 -21.09
CA TRP A 180 -33.58 -13.18 -20.53
C TRP A 180 -32.32 -12.96 -19.67
N VAL A 181 -31.43 -12.07 -20.12
CA VAL A 181 -30.17 -11.77 -19.41
C VAL A 181 -30.39 -11.03 -18.08
N SER A 182 -31.57 -10.42 -17.84
CA SER A 182 -31.93 -9.73 -16.58
C SER A 182 -31.89 -10.67 -15.37
N GLY A 183 -32.06 -11.97 -15.60
CA GLY A 183 -32.02 -12.99 -14.56
C GLY A 183 -30.63 -13.13 -13.93
N PHE A 184 -29.56 -12.81 -14.65
CA PHE A 184 -28.19 -13.00 -14.15
C PHE A 184 -27.79 -11.86 -13.22
N SER A 185 -27.62 -12.17 -11.93
CA SER A 185 -27.22 -11.16 -10.94
C SER A 185 -25.93 -10.41 -11.28
N PRO A 186 -24.88 -11.01 -11.90
CA PRO A 186 -23.70 -10.23 -12.25
C PRO A 186 -23.97 -9.14 -13.29
N LEU A 187 -25.04 -9.23 -14.10
CA LEU A 187 -25.37 -8.16 -15.04
C LEU A 187 -25.65 -6.84 -14.32
N ALA A 188 -26.40 -6.89 -13.21
CA ALA A 188 -26.65 -5.73 -12.37
C ALA A 188 -25.35 -5.25 -11.67
N THR A 189 -24.48 -6.18 -11.26
CA THR A 189 -23.16 -5.84 -10.72
C THR A 189 -22.30 -5.11 -11.76
N ILE A 190 -22.28 -5.57 -13.01
CA ILE A 190 -21.56 -4.92 -14.10
C ILE A 190 -22.09 -3.49 -14.28
N ALA A 191 -23.41 -3.29 -14.40
CA ALA A 191 -24.00 -1.95 -14.53
C ALA A 191 -23.60 -1.01 -13.37
N ASN A 192 -23.62 -1.52 -12.14
CA ASN A 192 -23.22 -0.78 -10.94
C ASN A 192 -21.73 -0.46 -10.92
N ASN A 193 -20.87 -1.40 -11.32
CA ASN A 193 -19.42 -1.17 -11.41
C ASN A 193 -19.11 -0.11 -12.46
N LEU A 194 -19.75 -0.17 -13.64
CA LEU A 194 -19.60 0.87 -14.67
C LEU A 194 -20.03 2.26 -14.14
N ASP A 195 -21.14 2.35 -13.41
CA ASP A 195 -21.58 3.61 -12.76
C ASP A 195 -20.55 4.13 -11.73
N LYS A 196 -20.02 3.22 -10.91
CA LYS A 196 -19.00 3.54 -9.91
C LYS A 196 -17.73 4.03 -10.57
N HIS A 197 -17.29 3.40 -11.65
CA HIS A 197 -16.08 3.79 -12.39
C HIS A 197 -16.23 5.16 -13.05
N LEU A 198 -17.39 5.48 -13.63
CA LEU A 198 -17.66 6.82 -14.17
C LEU A 198 -17.52 7.90 -13.09
N LYS A 199 -18.05 7.66 -11.88
CA LYS A 199 -17.91 8.57 -10.74
C LYS A 199 -16.49 8.65 -10.21
N ALA A 200 -15.80 7.52 -10.11
CA ALA A 200 -14.42 7.46 -9.65
C ALA A 200 -13.47 8.20 -10.61
N ILE A 201 -13.69 8.11 -11.92
CA ILE A 201 -12.98 8.89 -12.93
C ILE A 201 -13.15 10.39 -12.68
N GLU A 202 -14.36 10.87 -12.43
CA GLU A 202 -14.59 12.30 -12.14
C GLU A 202 -13.87 12.77 -10.88
N GLU A 203 -13.90 11.96 -9.81
CA GLU A 203 -13.22 12.25 -8.55
C GLU A 203 -11.70 12.25 -8.72
N THR A 204 -11.13 11.18 -9.30
CA THR A 204 -9.68 11.07 -9.53
C THR A 204 -9.18 12.13 -10.50
N ARG A 205 -9.97 12.58 -11.49
CA ARG A 205 -9.62 13.73 -12.32
C ARG A 205 -9.39 14.99 -11.49
N ARG A 206 -10.29 15.28 -10.54
CA ARG A 206 -10.16 16.44 -9.65
C ARG A 206 -8.94 16.30 -8.75
N GLU A 207 -8.75 15.13 -8.14
CA GLU A 207 -7.58 14.87 -7.29
C GLU A 207 -6.26 15.02 -8.07
N VAL A 208 -6.19 14.50 -9.29
CA VAL A 208 -5.03 14.66 -10.17
C VAL A 208 -4.85 16.14 -10.55
N ASP A 209 -5.92 16.86 -10.85
CA ASP A 209 -5.83 18.29 -11.12
C ASP A 209 -5.34 19.08 -9.92
N ASP A 210 -5.79 18.76 -8.72
CA ASP A 210 -5.33 19.37 -7.47
C ASP A 210 -3.84 19.02 -7.23
N LEU A 211 -3.41 17.78 -7.42
CA LEU A 211 -2.01 17.40 -7.25
C LEU A 211 -1.06 18.11 -8.23
N ILE A 212 -1.53 18.45 -9.42
CA ILE A 212 -0.71 19.10 -10.45
C ILE A 212 -0.80 20.64 -10.41
N HIS A 213 -1.96 21.21 -10.06
CA HIS A 213 -2.22 22.64 -10.16
C HIS A 213 -2.49 23.35 -8.81
N ALA A 214 -2.51 22.64 -7.67
CA ALA A 214 -2.61 23.29 -6.37
C ALA A 214 -1.44 24.24 -6.10
N GLU A 215 -1.56 25.07 -5.05
CA GLU A 215 -0.54 26.01 -4.61
C GLU A 215 0.73 25.30 -4.09
N GLY A 216 1.53 24.75 -5.00
CA GLY A 216 2.61 23.82 -4.67
C GLY A 216 3.49 23.49 -5.86
N ILE A 217 4.43 22.56 -5.65
CA ILE A 217 5.09 21.87 -6.76
C ILE A 217 4.19 20.71 -7.16
N PRO A 218 4.00 20.47 -8.47
CA PRO A 218 3.20 19.33 -8.94
C PRO A 218 3.70 18.00 -8.36
N GLN A 219 2.78 17.21 -7.81
CA GLN A 219 3.05 15.89 -7.23
C GLN A 219 2.76 14.80 -8.27
N PHE A 220 3.66 14.67 -9.22
CA PHE A 220 3.48 13.84 -10.42
C PHE A 220 3.41 12.34 -10.13
N GLY A 221 4.21 11.82 -9.21
CA GLY A 221 4.21 10.39 -8.88
C GLY A 221 2.97 9.98 -8.06
N GLU A 222 2.50 10.82 -7.14
CA GLU A 222 1.21 10.60 -6.46
C GLU A 222 0.05 10.62 -7.46
N ALA A 223 0.03 11.60 -8.37
CA ALA A 223 -0.99 11.69 -9.42
C ALA A 223 -1.00 10.42 -10.28
N ASN A 224 0.16 9.93 -10.70
CA ASN A 224 0.26 8.69 -11.48
C ASN A 224 -0.08 7.44 -10.68
N THR A 225 0.21 7.40 -9.38
CA THR A 225 -0.22 6.31 -8.50
C THR A 225 -1.74 6.22 -8.45
N LYS A 226 -2.43 7.37 -8.33
CA LYS A 226 -3.89 7.43 -8.38
C LYS A 226 -4.45 7.03 -9.74
N ILE A 227 -3.85 7.52 -10.83
CA ILE A 227 -4.22 7.12 -12.20
C ILE A 227 -4.11 5.60 -12.36
N LYS A 228 -2.97 5.03 -11.98
CA LYS A 228 -2.70 3.60 -12.08
C LYS A 228 -3.71 2.79 -11.27
N ALA A 229 -3.89 3.12 -9.99
CA ALA A 229 -4.82 2.39 -9.12
C ALA A 229 -6.27 2.38 -9.66
N LEU A 230 -6.73 3.51 -10.22
CA LEU A 230 -8.05 3.58 -10.86
C LEU A 230 -8.10 2.73 -12.14
N ASN A 231 -7.09 2.83 -13.00
CA ASN A 231 -7.03 2.09 -14.25
C ASN A 231 -6.96 0.57 -14.02
N ASP A 232 -6.20 0.12 -13.03
CA ASP A 232 -6.09 -1.29 -12.63
C ASP A 232 -7.47 -1.82 -12.19
N ALA A 233 -8.18 -1.05 -11.36
CA ALA A 233 -9.52 -1.42 -10.89
C ALA A 233 -10.54 -1.48 -12.04
N ILE A 234 -10.50 -0.51 -12.96
CA ILE A 234 -11.36 -0.51 -14.16
C ILE A 234 -11.05 -1.73 -15.03
N THR A 235 -9.77 -1.98 -15.32
CA THR A 235 -9.33 -3.08 -16.18
C THR A 235 -9.78 -4.42 -15.59
N GLN A 236 -9.52 -4.65 -14.31
CA GLN A 236 -9.92 -5.87 -13.61
C GLN A 236 -11.44 -6.12 -13.69
N ASP A 237 -12.26 -5.10 -13.43
CA ASP A 237 -13.72 -5.25 -13.48
C ASP A 237 -14.26 -5.49 -14.89
N LEU A 238 -13.68 -4.84 -15.91
CA LEU A 238 -14.07 -5.03 -17.31
C LEU A 238 -13.64 -6.42 -17.83
N GLU A 239 -12.47 -6.92 -17.43
CA GLU A 239 -12.03 -8.28 -17.76
C GLU A 239 -12.91 -9.34 -17.08
N ASN A 240 -13.26 -9.13 -15.81
CA ASN A 240 -14.22 -9.99 -15.10
C ASN A 240 -15.58 -10.01 -15.80
N ALA A 241 -16.08 -8.83 -16.23
CA ALA A 241 -17.32 -8.74 -16.99
C ALA A 241 -17.23 -9.50 -18.32
N GLN A 242 -16.10 -9.40 -19.03
CA GLN A 242 -15.87 -10.14 -20.28
C GLN A 242 -15.87 -11.66 -20.04
N GLU A 243 -15.29 -12.12 -18.94
CA GLU A 243 -15.30 -13.53 -18.56
C GLU A 243 -16.72 -14.02 -18.24
N ASP A 244 -17.51 -13.23 -17.49
CA ASP A 244 -18.94 -13.52 -17.26
C ASP A 244 -19.70 -13.64 -18.59
N PHE A 245 -19.46 -12.72 -19.55
CA PHE A 245 -20.09 -12.80 -20.87
C PHE A 245 -19.67 -14.04 -21.68
N LYS A 246 -18.41 -14.49 -21.60
CA LYS A 246 -17.97 -15.74 -22.24
C LYS A 246 -18.69 -16.94 -21.66
N GLN A 247 -18.82 -17.00 -20.34
CA GLN A 247 -19.55 -18.08 -19.66
C GLN A 247 -21.04 -18.06 -20.04
N TRP A 248 -21.65 -16.88 -20.11
CA TRP A 248 -23.04 -16.73 -20.55
C TRP A 248 -23.20 -17.14 -22.02
N ASN A 249 -22.27 -16.76 -22.91
CA ASN A 249 -22.35 -17.15 -24.32
C ASN A 249 -22.30 -18.68 -24.49
N GLY A 250 -21.39 -19.35 -23.78
CA GLY A 250 -21.33 -20.83 -23.78
C GLY A 250 -22.63 -21.46 -23.28
N LEU A 251 -23.24 -20.89 -22.22
CA LEU A 251 -24.53 -21.34 -21.72
C LEU A 251 -25.66 -21.11 -22.73
N VAL A 252 -25.70 -19.96 -23.39
CA VAL A 252 -26.67 -19.61 -24.43
C VAL A 252 -26.59 -20.59 -25.60
N GLU A 253 -25.38 -20.92 -26.07
CA GLU A 253 -25.17 -21.90 -27.15
C GLU A 253 -25.71 -23.29 -26.78
N LEU A 254 -25.47 -23.72 -25.52
CA LEU A 254 -25.95 -25.02 -25.03
C LEU A 254 -27.46 -25.07 -24.81
N LEU A 255 -28.05 -24.03 -24.20
CA LEU A 255 -29.47 -24.02 -23.82
C LEU A 255 -30.40 -23.60 -24.96
N SER A 256 -29.89 -22.86 -25.95
CA SER A 256 -30.71 -22.43 -27.09
C SER A 256 -31.15 -23.58 -28.00
N ASN A 257 -30.50 -24.74 -27.91
CA ASN A 257 -30.92 -25.94 -28.61
C ASN A 257 -31.81 -26.80 -27.70
N PRO A 258 -33.14 -26.85 -27.91
CA PRO A 258 -34.04 -27.67 -27.09
C PRO A 258 -33.76 -29.17 -27.20
N ASP A 259 -33.06 -29.60 -28.26
CA ASP A 259 -32.66 -30.99 -28.54
C ASP A 259 -31.23 -31.29 -28.04
N ALA A 260 -30.62 -30.38 -27.28
CA ALA A 260 -29.33 -30.65 -26.64
C ALA A 260 -29.45 -31.88 -25.73
N ALA A 261 -28.47 -32.78 -25.80
CA ALA A 261 -28.48 -34.04 -25.06
C ALA A 261 -28.76 -33.85 -23.56
N PHE A 262 -28.19 -32.80 -22.95
CA PHE A 262 -28.47 -32.46 -21.57
C PHE A 262 -29.96 -32.14 -21.35
N ALA A 263 -30.56 -31.27 -22.16
CA ALA A 263 -31.95 -30.84 -22.02
C ALA A 263 -32.94 -32.01 -22.18
N THR A 264 -32.74 -32.86 -23.20
CA THR A 264 -33.59 -34.05 -23.43
C THR A 264 -33.48 -35.04 -22.28
N GLN A 265 -32.26 -35.41 -21.88
CA GLN A 265 -32.04 -36.34 -20.76
C GLN A 265 -32.63 -35.83 -19.45
N THR A 266 -32.49 -34.53 -19.15
CA THR A 266 -33.04 -33.95 -17.93
C THR A 266 -34.56 -33.94 -17.92
N LYS A 267 -35.21 -33.66 -19.07
CA LYS A 267 -36.67 -33.75 -19.21
C LYS A 267 -37.17 -35.19 -19.03
N ASP A 268 -36.49 -36.15 -19.66
CA ASP A 268 -36.83 -37.57 -19.53
C ASP A 268 -36.65 -38.08 -18.10
N ALA A 269 -35.55 -37.68 -17.45
CA ALA A 269 -35.28 -37.99 -16.04
C ALA A 269 -36.37 -37.39 -15.14
N ALA A 270 -36.78 -36.13 -15.37
CA ALA A 270 -37.88 -35.51 -14.62
C ALA A 270 -39.19 -36.29 -14.74
N ILE A 271 -39.57 -36.73 -15.95
CA ILE A 271 -40.76 -37.56 -16.17
C ILE A 271 -40.63 -38.90 -15.43
N GLY A 272 -39.46 -39.55 -15.54
CA GLY A 272 -39.17 -40.81 -14.86
C GLY A 272 -39.26 -40.72 -13.34
N LEU A 273 -38.62 -39.70 -12.75
CA LEU A 273 -38.63 -39.47 -11.30
C LEU A 273 -40.05 -39.17 -10.78
N ILE A 274 -40.84 -38.35 -11.48
CA ILE A 274 -42.24 -38.08 -11.12
C ILE A 274 -43.05 -39.38 -11.12
N ALA A 275 -42.91 -40.22 -12.15
CA ALA A 275 -43.61 -41.49 -12.24
C ALA A 275 -43.22 -42.45 -11.09
N GLN A 276 -41.94 -42.47 -10.72
CA GLN A 276 -41.46 -43.28 -9.60
C GLN A 276 -41.99 -42.80 -8.25
N VAL A 277 -42.07 -41.49 -8.00
CA VAL A 277 -42.70 -40.96 -6.78
C VAL A 277 -44.21 -41.23 -6.77
N ALA A 278 -44.89 -41.10 -7.91
CA ALA A 278 -46.30 -41.46 -8.02
C ALA A 278 -46.53 -42.94 -7.68
N ARG A 279 -45.61 -43.82 -8.07
CA ARG A 279 -45.61 -45.23 -7.67
C ARG A 279 -45.43 -45.42 -6.17
N LEU A 280 -44.57 -44.63 -5.50
CA LEU A 280 -44.48 -44.66 -4.02
C LEU A 280 -45.82 -44.34 -3.37
N ARG A 281 -46.51 -43.29 -3.87
CA ARG A 281 -47.85 -42.93 -3.39
C ARG A 281 -48.88 -44.03 -3.66
N GLN A 282 -48.81 -44.68 -4.82
CA GLN A 282 -49.70 -45.80 -5.16
C GLN A 282 -49.50 -47.01 -4.21
N ILE A 283 -48.25 -47.30 -3.82
CA ILE A 283 -47.94 -48.39 -2.90
C ILE A 283 -48.48 -48.10 -1.49
N ILE A 284 -48.25 -46.88 -0.98
CA ILE A 284 -48.52 -46.55 0.43
C ILE A 284 -49.93 -45.99 0.68
N GLY A 285 -50.62 -45.53 -0.36
CA GLY A 285 -51.95 -44.91 -0.30
C GLY A 285 -51.94 -43.38 -0.21
N ASP A 286 -53.12 -42.78 -0.19
CA ASP A 286 -53.27 -41.31 -0.10
C ASP A 286 -52.94 -40.80 1.31
N PRO A 287 -52.24 -39.66 1.47
CA PRO A 287 -51.97 -39.06 2.78
C PRO A 287 -53.21 -38.73 3.62
N LYS A 288 -54.38 -38.58 3.00
CA LYS A 288 -55.65 -38.35 3.71
C LYS A 288 -56.43 -39.64 3.98
N ASP A 289 -55.97 -40.77 3.47
CA ASP A 289 -56.59 -42.05 3.73
C ASP A 289 -56.28 -42.47 5.18
N GLU A 290 -57.32 -42.65 5.99
CA GLU A 290 -57.18 -43.12 7.38
C GLU A 290 -57.18 -44.65 7.46
N SER A 291 -57.61 -45.33 6.38
CA SER A 291 -57.66 -46.79 6.31
C SER A 291 -56.25 -47.37 6.33
N VAL A 292 -56.15 -48.55 6.93
CA VAL A 292 -54.89 -49.25 7.13
C VAL A 292 -54.89 -50.52 6.29
N PRO A 293 -53.82 -50.80 5.52
CA PRO A 293 -53.73 -52.03 4.74
C PRO A 293 -53.76 -53.26 5.64
N ASP A 294 -54.39 -54.34 5.16
CA ASP A 294 -54.47 -55.64 5.87
C ASP A 294 -53.09 -56.27 6.14
N ASP A 295 -52.09 -55.95 5.31
CA ASP A 295 -50.69 -56.39 5.49
C ASP A 295 -49.75 -55.17 5.42
N PRO A 296 -49.57 -54.44 6.53
CA PRO A 296 -48.73 -53.25 6.56
C PRO A 296 -47.25 -53.61 6.34
N LYS A 297 -46.82 -54.83 6.70
CA LYS A 297 -45.44 -55.29 6.53
C LYS A 297 -45.07 -55.39 5.05
N LYS A 298 -45.93 -56.01 4.23
CA LYS A 298 -45.72 -56.11 2.79
C LYS A 298 -45.71 -54.75 2.11
N VAL A 299 -46.62 -53.85 2.48
CA VAL A 299 -46.66 -52.48 1.94
C VAL A 299 -45.36 -51.73 2.24
N ILE A 300 -44.85 -51.82 3.47
CA ILE A 300 -43.57 -51.20 3.86
C ILE A 300 -42.39 -51.82 3.08
N GLN A 301 -42.39 -53.13 2.84
CA GLN A 301 -41.37 -53.80 2.03
C GLN A 301 -41.36 -53.30 0.58
N ASP A 302 -42.54 -53.25 -0.06
CA ASP A 302 -42.69 -52.76 -1.43
C ASP A 302 -42.30 -51.29 -1.54
N PHE A 303 -42.71 -50.47 -0.57
CA PHE A 303 -42.32 -49.07 -0.47
C PHE A 303 -40.80 -48.93 -0.34
N THR A 304 -40.17 -49.68 0.57
CA THR A 304 -38.73 -49.63 0.83
C THR A 304 -37.93 -49.95 -0.44
N LYS A 305 -38.35 -50.97 -1.20
CA LYS A 305 -37.70 -51.34 -2.47
C LYS A 305 -37.84 -50.24 -3.53
N ALA A 306 -39.04 -49.71 -3.70
CA ALA A 306 -39.28 -48.64 -4.68
C ALA A 306 -38.57 -47.33 -4.29
N ALA A 307 -38.56 -46.97 -3.00
CA ALA A 307 -37.90 -45.77 -2.48
C ALA A 307 -36.38 -45.86 -2.61
N GLN A 308 -35.81 -47.06 -2.46
CA GLN A 308 -34.38 -47.27 -2.69
C GLN A 308 -34.00 -47.04 -4.15
N GLN A 309 -34.81 -47.58 -5.09
CA GLN A 309 -34.56 -47.37 -6.51
C GLN A 309 -34.67 -45.88 -6.87
N LEU A 310 -35.73 -45.22 -6.40
CA LEU A 310 -35.90 -43.78 -6.60
C LEU A 310 -34.72 -42.97 -6.07
N ALA A 311 -34.24 -43.28 -4.85
CA ALA A 311 -33.10 -42.59 -4.27
C ALA A 311 -31.82 -42.77 -5.09
N ALA A 312 -31.60 -43.96 -5.68
CA ALA A 312 -30.47 -44.20 -6.57
C ALA A 312 -30.59 -43.37 -7.86
N ASP A 313 -31.75 -43.41 -8.52
CA ASP A 313 -31.98 -42.68 -9.77
C ASP A 313 -31.91 -41.16 -9.58
N MET A 314 -32.35 -40.65 -8.42
CA MET A 314 -32.17 -39.24 -8.04
C MET A 314 -30.70 -38.86 -7.83
N MET A 315 -29.88 -39.74 -7.25
CA MET A 315 -28.45 -39.48 -7.05
C MET A 315 -27.70 -39.49 -8.38
N ASP A 316 -28.01 -40.43 -9.27
CA ASP A 316 -27.42 -40.48 -10.61
C ASP A 316 -27.75 -39.19 -11.40
N GLU A 317 -29.00 -38.74 -11.33
CA GLU A 317 -29.42 -37.48 -11.95
C GLU A 317 -28.81 -36.26 -11.28
N TYR A 318 -28.70 -36.26 -9.94
CA TYR A 318 -27.99 -35.23 -9.19
C TYR A 318 -26.54 -35.08 -9.67
N ASP A 319 -25.80 -36.18 -9.76
CA ASP A 319 -24.40 -36.18 -10.16
C ASP A 319 -24.23 -35.69 -11.60
N ARG A 320 -25.12 -36.11 -12.51
CA ARG A 320 -25.13 -35.65 -13.91
C ARG A 320 -25.40 -34.15 -14.02
N VAL A 321 -26.45 -33.65 -13.37
CA VAL A 321 -26.82 -32.23 -13.39
C VAL A 321 -25.76 -31.38 -12.70
N ASN A 322 -25.23 -31.84 -11.56
CA ASN A 322 -24.14 -31.14 -10.86
C ASN A 322 -22.86 -31.10 -11.71
N GLY A 323 -22.54 -32.17 -12.43
CA GLY A 323 -21.44 -32.20 -13.40
C GLY A 323 -21.63 -31.15 -14.51
N PHE A 324 -22.86 -31.04 -15.04
CA PHE A 324 -23.19 -30.01 -16.04
C PHE A 324 -23.04 -28.59 -15.49
N VAL A 325 -23.51 -28.33 -14.27
CA VAL A 325 -23.39 -27.01 -13.61
C VAL A 325 -21.93 -26.66 -13.35
N LYS A 326 -21.10 -27.61 -12.94
CA LYS A 326 -19.65 -27.39 -12.76
C LYS A 326 -18.94 -27.02 -14.06
N ALA A 327 -19.36 -27.61 -15.18
CA ALA A 327 -18.86 -27.25 -16.50
C ALA A 327 -19.41 -25.90 -17.00
N ASN A 328 -20.55 -25.44 -16.46
CA ASN A 328 -21.27 -24.24 -16.88
C ASN A 328 -21.66 -23.39 -15.66
N PRO A 329 -20.69 -22.78 -14.95
CA PRO A 329 -20.91 -22.12 -13.66
C PRO A 329 -21.94 -20.98 -13.72
N ALA A 330 -22.06 -20.30 -14.88
CA ALA A 330 -23.09 -19.30 -15.14
C ALA A 330 -24.51 -19.76 -14.79
N LEU A 331 -24.83 -21.03 -14.99
CA LEU A 331 -26.17 -21.56 -14.72
C LEU A 331 -26.52 -21.50 -13.22
N ALA A 332 -25.53 -21.63 -12.33
CA ALA A 332 -25.75 -21.57 -10.88
C ALA A 332 -26.19 -20.17 -10.39
N GLN A 333 -25.91 -19.14 -11.19
CA GLN A 333 -26.29 -17.76 -10.92
C GLN A 333 -27.71 -17.43 -11.39
N HIS A 334 -28.32 -18.30 -12.20
CA HIS A 334 -29.67 -18.07 -12.70
C HIS A 334 -30.71 -18.23 -11.57
N PRO A 335 -31.66 -17.30 -11.39
CA PRO A 335 -32.56 -17.26 -10.23
C PRO A 335 -33.52 -18.45 -10.21
N LEU A 336 -33.95 -18.93 -11.37
CA LEU A 336 -34.76 -20.15 -11.48
C LEU A 336 -33.96 -21.43 -11.17
N TRP A 337 -32.63 -21.37 -11.18
CA TRP A 337 -31.77 -22.46 -10.74
C TRP A 337 -31.62 -22.53 -9.22
N GLN A 338 -32.22 -21.57 -8.51
CA GLN A 338 -32.23 -21.49 -7.06
C GLN A 338 -33.67 -21.67 -6.54
N VAL A 339 -33.84 -22.53 -5.55
CA VAL A 339 -35.09 -22.74 -4.83
C VAL A 339 -34.99 -22.11 -3.45
N ARG A 340 -36.07 -21.46 -3.00
CA ARG A 340 -36.17 -21.01 -1.61
C ARG A 340 -36.61 -22.18 -0.74
N VAL A 341 -35.74 -22.61 0.16
CA VAL A 341 -36.03 -23.68 1.11
C VAL A 341 -36.16 -23.06 2.49
N GLN A 342 -37.31 -23.31 3.14
CA GLN A 342 -37.54 -22.86 4.50
C GLN A 342 -36.87 -23.82 5.48
N GLN A 343 -35.82 -23.34 6.15
CA GLN A 343 -35.11 -24.05 7.22
C GLN A 343 -35.46 -23.37 8.56
N GLY A 344 -36.53 -23.85 9.19
CA GLY A 344 -37.07 -23.24 10.41
C GLY A 344 -37.64 -21.83 10.15
N ILE A 345 -37.07 -20.82 10.81
CA ILE A 345 -37.44 -19.41 10.65
C ILE A 345 -36.71 -18.72 9.48
N PHE A 346 -35.72 -19.38 8.86
CA PHE A 346 -34.91 -18.80 7.80
C PHE A 346 -35.33 -19.35 6.43
N ALA A 347 -35.31 -18.49 5.41
CA ALA A 347 -35.41 -18.90 4.01
C ALA A 347 -34.02 -18.81 3.38
N THR A 348 -33.48 -19.95 2.96
CA THR A 348 -32.19 -20.03 2.25
C THR A 348 -32.44 -20.26 0.76
N ARG A 349 -31.54 -19.77 -0.10
CA ARG A 349 -31.57 -20.07 -1.53
C ARG A 349 -30.63 -21.24 -1.76
N GLU A 350 -31.20 -22.38 -2.15
CA GLU A 350 -30.45 -23.60 -2.44
C GLU A 350 -30.50 -23.89 -3.93
N SER A 351 -29.48 -24.57 -4.47
CA SER A 351 -29.47 -24.93 -5.88
C SER A 351 -30.45 -26.07 -6.20
N LEU A 352 -30.94 -26.15 -7.45
CA LEU A 352 -31.79 -27.27 -7.88
C LEU A 352 -31.14 -28.65 -7.67
N PRO A 353 -29.84 -28.87 -7.96
CA PRO A 353 -29.16 -30.12 -7.61
C PRO A 353 -29.25 -30.42 -6.11
N TRP A 354 -29.06 -29.43 -5.24
CA TRP A 354 -29.16 -29.66 -3.79
C TRP A 354 -30.53 -30.21 -3.38
N LEU A 355 -31.62 -29.69 -3.95
CA LEU A 355 -32.98 -30.18 -3.66
C LEU A 355 -33.12 -31.66 -4.02
N LEU A 356 -32.59 -32.06 -5.17
CA LEU A 356 -32.62 -33.46 -5.63
C LEU A 356 -31.76 -34.36 -4.73
N GLY A 357 -30.53 -33.96 -4.42
CA GLY A 357 -29.63 -34.72 -3.53
C GLY A 357 -30.16 -34.84 -2.09
N SER A 358 -30.76 -33.78 -1.56
CA SER A 358 -31.39 -33.77 -0.22
C SER A 358 -32.60 -34.71 -0.16
N THR A 359 -33.44 -34.68 -1.20
CA THR A 359 -34.59 -35.59 -1.38
C THR A 359 -34.13 -37.05 -1.45
N ALA A 360 -33.09 -37.34 -2.24
CA ALA A 360 -32.49 -38.66 -2.36
C ALA A 360 -31.90 -39.17 -1.03
N GLY A 361 -31.16 -38.30 -0.32
CA GLY A 361 -30.60 -38.59 1.00
C GLY A 361 -31.67 -38.91 2.04
N SER A 362 -32.76 -38.15 2.06
CA SER A 362 -33.91 -38.38 2.94
C SER A 362 -34.60 -39.72 2.66
N LEU A 363 -34.81 -40.06 1.39
CA LEU A 363 -35.36 -41.36 0.99
C LEU A 363 -34.42 -42.50 1.40
N SER A 364 -33.13 -42.41 1.10
CA SER A 364 -32.14 -43.42 1.48
C SER A 364 -32.11 -43.65 2.99
N GLY A 365 -32.05 -42.58 3.78
CA GLY A 365 -32.10 -42.67 5.25
C GLY A 365 -33.40 -43.29 5.76
N THR A 366 -34.54 -43.00 5.13
CA THR A 366 -35.80 -43.65 5.48
C THR A 366 -35.80 -45.14 5.12
N THR A 367 -35.31 -45.53 3.94
CA THR A 367 -35.23 -46.96 3.58
C THR A 367 -34.35 -47.76 4.54
N GLN A 368 -33.25 -47.20 5.03
CA GLN A 368 -32.40 -47.85 6.03
C GLN A 368 -33.13 -48.07 7.35
N ARG A 369 -33.86 -47.05 7.83
CA ARG A 369 -34.70 -47.16 9.04
C ARG A 369 -35.80 -48.20 8.86
N LEU A 370 -36.48 -48.21 7.73
CA LEU A 370 -37.53 -49.20 7.44
C LEU A 370 -37.00 -50.63 7.41
N ARG A 371 -35.80 -50.87 6.87
CA ARG A 371 -35.17 -52.19 6.92
C ARG A 371 -34.90 -52.66 8.35
N GLN A 372 -34.48 -51.76 9.24
CA GLN A 372 -34.27 -52.09 10.66
C GLN A 372 -35.59 -52.45 11.34
N VAL A 373 -36.65 -51.69 11.07
CA VAL A 373 -38.02 -51.96 11.56
C VAL A 373 -38.52 -53.32 11.06
N LEU A 374 -38.37 -53.60 9.75
CA LEU A 374 -38.81 -54.84 9.11
C LEU A 374 -38.03 -56.08 9.54
N ALA A 375 -36.78 -55.91 10.00
CA ALA A 375 -35.97 -57.00 10.54
C ALA A 375 -36.40 -57.41 11.97
N GLY A 376 -37.08 -56.52 12.70
CA GLY A 376 -37.65 -56.81 14.01
C GLY A 376 -39.06 -57.39 13.93
N ASP A 377 -39.48 -58.07 15.00
CA ASP A 377 -40.87 -58.52 15.19
C ASP A 377 -41.68 -57.38 15.81
N GLN A 378 -42.08 -56.43 14.96
CA GLN A 378 -42.80 -55.24 15.41
C GLN A 378 -44.30 -55.52 15.50
N PRO A 379 -44.97 -55.08 16.59
CA PRO A 379 -46.43 -55.04 16.68
C PRO A 379 -47.08 -54.39 15.44
N GLU A 380 -48.25 -54.91 15.07
CA GLU A 380 -48.95 -54.47 13.86
C GLU A 380 -49.26 -52.96 13.90
N ASP A 381 -49.78 -52.46 15.01
CA ASP A 381 -50.11 -51.03 15.23
C ASP A 381 -48.91 -50.10 14.99
N ILE A 382 -47.70 -50.54 15.31
CA ILE A 382 -46.47 -49.80 15.01
C ILE A 382 -46.23 -49.74 13.50
N LEU A 383 -46.39 -50.85 12.78
CA LEU A 383 -46.28 -50.89 11.32
C LEU A 383 -47.36 -50.03 10.64
N GLN A 384 -48.58 -50.05 11.17
CA GLN A 384 -49.68 -49.20 10.69
C GLN A 384 -49.35 -47.70 10.86
N ASN A 385 -48.74 -47.31 11.98
CA ASN A 385 -48.27 -45.95 12.19
C ASN A 385 -47.15 -45.55 11.23
N PHE A 386 -46.22 -46.45 10.92
CA PHE A 386 -45.21 -46.22 9.88
C PHE A 386 -45.84 -45.98 8.52
N VAL A 387 -46.84 -46.76 8.12
CA VAL A 387 -47.57 -46.54 6.85
C VAL A 387 -48.13 -45.12 6.77
N ARG A 388 -48.76 -44.62 7.85
CA ARG A 388 -49.28 -43.24 7.89
C ARG A 388 -48.17 -42.19 7.73
N GLN A 389 -47.03 -42.36 8.41
CA GLN A 389 -45.87 -41.47 8.27
C GLN A 389 -45.29 -41.49 6.85
N LEU A 390 -45.20 -42.68 6.25
CA LEU A 390 -44.69 -42.85 4.89
C LEU A 390 -45.61 -42.21 3.84
N ARG A 391 -46.92 -42.15 4.06
CA ARG A 391 -47.84 -41.41 3.18
C ARG A 391 -47.52 -39.92 3.16
N GLY A 392 -47.32 -39.31 4.33
CA GLY A 392 -46.90 -37.91 4.45
C GLY A 392 -45.55 -37.66 3.76
N MET A 393 -44.56 -38.50 4.05
CA MET A 393 -43.25 -38.40 3.41
C MET A 393 -43.33 -38.54 1.88
N ALA A 394 -44.10 -39.50 1.36
CA ALA A 394 -44.26 -39.69 -0.09
C ALA A 394 -44.89 -38.45 -0.76
N ALA A 395 -45.83 -37.79 -0.08
CA ALA A 395 -46.41 -36.53 -0.54
C ALA A 395 -45.38 -35.39 -0.55
N ASP A 396 -44.55 -35.28 0.49
CA ASP A 396 -43.48 -34.26 0.58
C ASP A 396 -42.43 -34.48 -0.52
N GLN A 397 -41.98 -35.72 -0.73
CA GLN A 397 -41.03 -36.02 -1.81
C GLN A 397 -41.63 -35.75 -3.19
N LEU A 398 -42.92 -35.99 -3.39
CA LEU A 398 -43.61 -35.62 -4.63
C LEU A 398 -43.62 -34.11 -4.84
N GLY A 399 -43.86 -33.33 -3.78
CA GLY A 399 -43.76 -31.88 -3.81
C GLY A 399 -42.36 -31.41 -4.23
N ASN A 400 -41.32 -31.96 -3.63
CA ASN A 400 -39.92 -31.61 -3.93
C ASN A 400 -39.53 -31.97 -5.37
N VAL A 401 -39.87 -33.16 -5.85
CA VAL A 401 -39.56 -33.60 -7.23
C VAL A 401 -40.33 -32.78 -8.26
N ASN A 402 -41.61 -32.48 -8.01
CA ASN A 402 -42.37 -31.62 -8.90
C ASN A 402 -41.81 -30.20 -8.93
N LEU A 403 -41.39 -29.65 -7.79
CA LEU A 403 -40.76 -28.33 -7.73
C LEU A 403 -39.43 -28.32 -8.50
N TRP A 404 -38.59 -29.34 -8.31
CA TRP A 404 -37.36 -29.51 -9.05
C TRP A 404 -37.62 -29.59 -10.56
N ALA A 405 -38.49 -30.50 -10.99
CA ALA A 405 -38.83 -30.72 -12.39
C ALA A 405 -39.42 -29.47 -13.04
N ALA A 406 -40.34 -28.77 -12.36
CA ALA A 406 -40.95 -27.55 -12.87
C ALA A 406 -39.90 -26.45 -13.10
N ASN A 407 -39.00 -26.23 -12.14
CA ASN A 407 -37.97 -25.20 -12.25
C ASN A 407 -36.91 -25.54 -13.30
N VAL A 408 -36.45 -26.79 -13.35
CA VAL A 408 -35.50 -27.24 -14.37
C VAL A 408 -36.11 -27.11 -15.77
N ASN A 409 -37.34 -27.60 -15.96
CA ASN A 409 -38.02 -27.48 -17.25
C ASN A 409 -38.21 -26.02 -17.65
N LYS A 410 -38.58 -25.15 -16.70
CA LYS A 410 -38.71 -23.72 -16.96
C LYS A 410 -37.38 -23.10 -17.40
N VAL A 411 -36.27 -23.42 -16.73
CA VAL A 411 -34.94 -22.96 -17.15
C VAL A 411 -34.58 -23.42 -18.57
N LEU A 412 -34.87 -24.68 -18.89
CA LEU A 412 -34.61 -25.22 -20.24
C LEU A 412 -35.52 -24.58 -21.30
N GLU A 413 -36.78 -24.30 -20.96
CA GLU A 413 -37.72 -23.60 -21.84
C GLU A 413 -37.35 -22.13 -22.06
N ASP A 414 -36.96 -21.43 -21.00
CA ASP A 414 -36.50 -20.04 -21.06
C ASP A 414 -35.19 -19.96 -21.86
N GLY A 415 -34.27 -20.92 -21.66
CA GLY A 415 -33.05 -21.07 -22.45
C GLY A 415 -33.29 -21.33 -23.94
N ALA A 416 -34.34 -22.08 -24.29
CA ALA A 416 -34.73 -22.27 -25.68
C ALA A 416 -35.38 -21.01 -26.30
N ARG A 417 -35.75 -20.03 -25.48
CA ARG A 417 -36.46 -18.79 -25.87
C ARG A 417 -35.66 -17.52 -25.59
N ILE A 418 -34.33 -17.61 -25.52
CA ILE A 418 -33.45 -16.46 -25.35
C ILE A 418 -33.74 -15.44 -26.45
N ASP A 419 -34.10 -14.22 -26.04
CA ASP A 419 -34.46 -13.16 -26.97
C ASP A 419 -33.26 -12.71 -27.82
N PRO A 420 -33.49 -12.27 -29.08
CA PRO A 420 -32.39 -11.88 -29.97
C PRO A 420 -31.51 -10.75 -29.44
N GLU A 421 -32.07 -9.82 -28.65
CA GLU A 421 -31.33 -8.70 -28.06
C GLU A 421 -30.34 -9.20 -27.01
N SER A 422 -30.78 -10.02 -26.04
CA SER A 422 -29.91 -10.67 -25.05
C SER A 422 -28.80 -11.48 -25.73
N ARG A 423 -29.13 -12.26 -26.76
CA ARG A 423 -28.16 -13.07 -27.50
C ARG A 423 -27.10 -12.19 -28.18
N ALA A 424 -27.52 -11.15 -28.88
CA ALA A 424 -26.61 -10.23 -29.56
C ALA A 424 -25.71 -9.48 -28.57
N PHE A 425 -26.27 -9.05 -27.43
CA PHE A 425 -25.53 -8.36 -26.37
C PHE A 425 -24.45 -9.27 -25.74
N ILE A 426 -24.83 -10.48 -25.34
CA ILE A 426 -23.89 -11.47 -24.76
C ILE A 426 -22.79 -11.84 -25.76
N ALA A 427 -23.14 -12.04 -27.03
CA ALA A 427 -22.16 -12.36 -28.07
C ALA A 427 -21.10 -11.25 -28.21
N ARG A 428 -21.53 -9.98 -28.30
CA ARG A 428 -20.60 -8.83 -28.33
C ARG A 428 -19.72 -8.75 -27.08
N GLY A 429 -20.32 -8.95 -25.90
CA GLY A 429 -19.58 -8.99 -24.64
C GLY A 429 -18.53 -10.09 -24.61
N SER A 430 -18.88 -11.31 -25.05
CA SER A 430 -17.99 -12.47 -25.05
C SER A 430 -16.78 -12.32 -25.99
N GLN A 431 -16.99 -11.61 -27.11
CA GLN A 431 -15.97 -11.27 -28.09
C GLN A 431 -15.10 -10.09 -27.64
N GLY A 432 -15.44 -9.45 -26.51
CA GLY A 432 -14.76 -8.26 -25.98
C GLY A 432 -15.14 -6.97 -26.70
N GLU A 433 -16.03 -7.01 -27.69
CA GLU A 433 -16.38 -5.83 -28.51
C GLU A 433 -16.98 -4.68 -27.68
N LEU A 434 -17.65 -4.99 -26.56
CA LEU A 434 -18.25 -3.98 -25.68
C LEU A 434 -17.19 -3.08 -24.99
N PHE A 435 -16.01 -3.62 -24.69
CA PHE A 435 -15.02 -2.94 -23.85
C PHE A 435 -13.64 -2.80 -24.50
N LYS A 436 -13.43 -3.38 -25.69
CA LYS A 436 -12.14 -3.37 -26.37
C LYS A 436 -11.59 -1.96 -26.61
N SER A 437 -12.44 -1.01 -27.02
CA SER A 437 -12.02 0.37 -27.27
C SER A 437 -11.50 1.10 -26.03
N VAL A 438 -11.71 0.53 -24.84
CA VAL A 438 -11.31 1.07 -23.54
C VAL A 438 -10.14 0.29 -22.95
N LEU A 439 -10.21 -1.05 -23.01
CA LEU A 439 -9.16 -1.92 -22.46
C LEU A 439 -7.81 -1.73 -23.17
N ASP A 440 -7.80 -1.62 -24.50
CA ASP A 440 -6.56 -1.47 -25.26
C ASP A 440 -5.81 -0.15 -24.85
N PRO A 441 -6.45 1.04 -24.84
CA PRO A 441 -5.79 2.26 -24.37
C PRO A 441 -5.37 2.24 -22.89
N LEU A 442 -6.13 1.59 -22.01
CA LEU A 442 -5.77 1.47 -20.60
C LEU A 442 -4.48 0.65 -20.42
N GLY A 443 -4.32 -0.46 -21.15
CA GLY A 443 -3.09 -1.26 -21.13
C GLY A 443 -1.88 -0.51 -21.72
N GLU A 444 -2.08 0.28 -22.77
CA GLU A 444 -1.04 1.17 -23.31
C GLU A 444 -0.62 2.24 -22.29
N LEU A 445 -1.57 2.82 -21.56
CA LEU A 445 -1.31 3.80 -20.52
C LEU A 445 -0.56 3.18 -19.33
N GLU A 446 -0.94 1.98 -18.90
CA GLU A 446 -0.24 1.24 -17.84
C GLU A 446 1.23 1.00 -18.22
N THR A 447 1.48 0.58 -19.46
CA THR A 447 2.85 0.40 -19.99
C THR A 447 3.62 1.71 -19.93
N LYS A 448 3.03 2.82 -20.39
CA LYS A 448 3.68 4.14 -20.33
C LYS A 448 3.94 4.62 -18.91
N ILE A 449 3.04 4.37 -17.96
CA ILE A 449 3.27 4.69 -16.54
C ILE A 449 4.45 3.88 -16.00
N GLY A 450 4.57 2.59 -16.37
CA GLY A 450 5.68 1.74 -15.98
C GLY A 450 7.04 2.15 -16.58
N ASP A 451 7.02 2.77 -17.76
CA ASP A 451 8.21 3.29 -18.45
C ASP A 451 8.66 4.68 -17.95
N LEU A 452 7.91 5.31 -17.06
CA LEU A 452 8.29 6.62 -16.53
C LEU A 452 9.55 6.51 -15.65
N PRO A 453 10.49 7.44 -15.78
CA PRO A 453 11.67 7.47 -14.92
C PRO A 453 11.23 7.74 -13.48
N GLU A 454 11.87 7.07 -12.52
CA GLU A 454 11.67 7.39 -11.11
C GLU A 454 11.96 8.88 -10.88
N LEU A 455 10.98 9.57 -10.30
CA LEU A 455 11.04 11.00 -10.06
C LEU A 455 11.25 11.24 -8.56
N ASP A 456 12.47 11.66 -8.21
CA ASP A 456 12.76 12.23 -6.89
C ASP A 456 11.97 13.53 -6.64
N LEU A 457 11.31 14.07 -7.67
CA LEU A 457 10.45 15.25 -7.60
C LEU A 457 9.39 15.16 -6.53
N ASP A 458 8.81 14.00 -6.27
CA ASP A 458 7.74 13.87 -5.29
C ASP A 458 8.25 14.05 -3.85
N GLU A 459 9.43 13.53 -3.56
CA GLU A 459 10.10 13.74 -2.28
C GLU A 459 10.53 15.20 -2.13
N ILE A 460 11.08 15.78 -3.19
CA ILE A 460 11.47 17.19 -3.25
C ILE A 460 10.25 18.11 -3.10
N ALA A 461 9.13 17.79 -3.76
CA ALA A 461 7.88 18.54 -3.69
C ALA A 461 7.31 18.51 -2.28
N ARG A 462 7.27 17.34 -1.64
CA ARG A 462 6.87 17.19 -0.22
C ARG A 462 7.81 17.96 0.71
N GLY A 463 9.12 17.89 0.48
CA GLY A 463 10.11 18.67 1.22
C GLY A 463 9.88 20.19 1.07
N LEU A 464 9.58 20.67 -0.13
CA LEU A 464 9.37 22.10 -0.43
C LEU A 464 8.06 22.67 0.12
N GLN A 465 7.13 21.82 0.55
CA GLN A 465 5.92 22.23 1.27
C GLN A 465 6.21 22.53 2.75
N GLN A 466 7.25 21.94 3.34
CA GLN A 466 7.61 22.15 4.74
C GLN A 466 7.99 23.62 5.02
N GLU A 467 7.75 24.04 6.26
CA GLU A 467 8.28 25.28 6.78
C GLU A 467 9.69 25.04 7.34
N ASN A 468 10.62 25.99 7.15
CA ASN A 468 12.00 25.91 7.66
C ASN A 468 12.89 24.83 7.03
N ILE A 469 13.14 24.95 5.73
CA ILE A 469 13.98 24.02 4.97
C ILE A 469 15.23 24.71 4.40
N VAL A 470 16.19 23.88 3.97
CA VAL A 470 17.33 24.31 3.16
C VAL A 470 17.32 23.53 1.85
N VAL A 471 17.27 24.26 0.73
CA VAL A 471 17.27 23.69 -0.62
C VAL A 471 18.66 23.86 -1.20
N ILE A 472 19.27 22.75 -1.60
CA ILE A 472 20.60 22.70 -2.20
C ILE A 472 20.42 22.32 -3.66
N GLU A 473 20.91 23.17 -4.54
CA GLU A 473 20.70 23.12 -5.98
C GLU A 473 22.05 22.95 -6.68
N ASN A 474 22.21 21.94 -7.54
CA ASN A 474 23.42 21.71 -8.35
C ASN A 474 23.04 21.22 -9.75
N ASP A 475 23.31 22.00 -10.82
CA ASP A 475 23.12 21.69 -12.26
C ASP A 475 22.33 20.41 -12.63
N GLY A 476 21.05 20.34 -12.24
CA GLY A 476 20.12 19.23 -12.54
C GLY A 476 19.64 18.41 -11.34
N LYS A 477 20.33 18.48 -10.20
CA LYS A 477 19.94 17.86 -8.93
C LYS A 477 19.49 18.90 -7.91
N VAL A 478 18.52 18.51 -7.09
CA VAL A 478 17.99 19.32 -5.99
C VAL A 478 17.84 18.43 -4.77
N GLU A 479 18.34 18.89 -3.64
CA GLU A 479 18.19 18.23 -2.34
C GLU A 479 17.44 19.18 -1.40
N VAL A 480 16.51 18.64 -0.62
CA VAL A 480 15.79 19.41 0.40
C VAL A 480 16.16 18.88 1.77
N VAL A 481 16.94 19.66 2.50
CA VAL A 481 17.32 19.36 3.88
C VAL A 481 16.21 19.90 4.81
N SER A 482 15.63 19.01 5.60
CA SER A 482 14.49 19.34 6.47
C SER A 482 14.91 20.13 7.71
N PHE A 483 13.92 20.69 8.42
CA PHE A 483 14.17 21.35 9.70
C PHE A 483 14.77 20.39 10.73
N ASP A 484 14.30 19.15 10.77
CA ASP A 484 14.72 18.14 11.74
C ASP A 484 16.16 17.66 11.49
N ASP A 485 16.64 17.73 10.24
CA ASP A 485 18.03 17.42 9.90
C ASP A 485 18.98 18.52 10.39
N VAL A 486 18.57 19.79 10.25
CA VAL A 486 19.37 20.94 10.71
C VAL A 486 19.30 21.10 12.24
N TRP A 487 18.16 20.76 12.84
CA TRP A 487 17.86 20.97 14.26
C TRP A 487 17.37 19.71 14.97
N PRO A 488 18.10 18.59 14.91
CA PRO A 488 17.63 17.34 15.51
C PRO A 488 17.45 17.50 17.02
N TYR A 489 16.53 16.71 17.58
CA TYR A 489 16.41 16.59 19.03
C TYR A 489 17.72 16.04 19.63
N ALA A 490 18.16 16.62 20.76
CA ALA A 490 19.38 16.20 21.45
C ALA A 490 19.36 14.72 21.83
N ASP A 491 18.17 14.21 22.18
CA ASP A 491 17.92 12.79 22.42
C ASP A 491 16.65 12.38 21.63
N PRO A 492 16.79 11.78 20.44
CA PRO A 492 15.65 11.31 19.66
C PRO A 492 14.91 10.15 20.33
N THR A 493 15.47 9.55 21.39
CA THR A 493 14.90 8.40 22.09
C THR A 493 14.24 8.76 23.41
N ALA A 494 14.25 10.04 23.79
CA ALA A 494 13.50 10.51 24.94
C ALA A 494 12.00 10.15 24.76
N PRO A 495 11.31 9.66 25.81
CA PRO A 495 9.88 9.34 25.73
C PRO A 495 9.05 10.58 25.35
N GLN A 496 8.00 10.43 24.54
CA GLN A 496 7.09 11.52 24.13
C GLN A 496 6.18 12.03 25.28
N PHE A 497 6.44 11.65 26.52
CA PHE A 497 5.58 11.94 27.66
C PHE A 497 5.86 13.31 28.34
N GLY A 498 6.39 14.28 27.60
CA GLY A 498 6.59 15.66 28.06
C GLY A 498 6.04 16.66 27.05
N ASP A 499 5.73 17.88 27.49
CA ASP A 499 5.34 18.98 26.60
C ASP A 499 6.44 19.16 25.53
N ASP A 500 6.09 19.27 24.25
CA ASP A 500 7.08 19.28 23.14
C ASP A 500 8.11 20.41 23.29
N ASN A 501 7.76 21.45 24.05
CA ASN A 501 8.62 22.56 24.46
C ASN A 501 9.81 22.18 25.36
N GLU A 502 9.82 21.01 25.99
CA GLU A 502 10.93 20.58 26.87
C GLU A 502 12.05 19.85 26.12
N ARG A 503 11.81 19.43 24.86
CA ARG A 503 12.82 18.70 24.08
C ARG A 503 13.82 19.66 23.45
N ARG A 504 15.01 19.72 24.05
CA ARG A 504 16.11 20.52 23.52
C ARG A 504 16.54 20.03 22.13
N ARG A 505 16.45 20.91 21.12
CA ARG A 505 17.07 20.71 19.80
C ARG A 505 18.54 21.18 19.81
N VAL A 506 19.37 20.53 19.01
CA VAL A 506 20.79 20.86 18.84
C VAL A 506 21.02 21.25 17.39
N PHE A 507 21.91 22.22 17.15
CA PHE A 507 22.26 22.60 15.79
C PHE A 507 23.20 21.55 15.18
N ASP A 508 22.78 20.94 14.06
CA ASP A 508 23.57 20.01 13.25
C ASP A 508 23.66 20.46 11.77
N GLY A 509 23.49 21.77 11.53
CA GLY A 509 23.40 22.33 10.18
C GLY A 509 24.65 22.09 9.31
N ASP A 510 25.84 22.00 9.90
CA ASP A 510 27.08 21.72 9.15
C ASP A 510 27.07 20.29 8.56
N SER A 511 26.66 19.30 9.36
CA SER A 511 26.52 17.92 8.90
C SER A 511 25.40 17.80 7.87
N ALA A 512 24.26 18.44 8.12
CA ALA A 512 23.08 18.36 7.26
C ALA A 512 23.32 19.00 5.88
N ILE A 513 23.85 20.23 5.83
CA ILE A 513 24.17 20.90 4.57
C ILE A 513 25.28 20.17 3.82
N SER A 514 26.33 19.72 4.52
CA SER A 514 27.41 18.99 3.87
C SER A 514 26.98 17.63 3.32
N GLY A 515 26.04 16.96 3.99
CA GLY A 515 25.34 15.78 3.47
C GLY A 515 24.59 16.07 2.18
N GLY A 516 23.75 17.11 2.16
CA GLY A 516 23.00 17.47 0.95
C GLY A 516 23.87 18.02 -0.20
N LEU A 517 24.98 18.68 0.10
CA LEU A 517 25.99 19.01 -0.92
C LEU A 517 26.58 17.74 -1.53
N LEU A 518 26.83 16.70 -0.74
CA LEU A 518 27.34 15.43 -1.26
C LEU A 518 26.31 14.65 -2.07
N SER A 519 25.04 14.60 -1.64
CA SER A 519 23.97 13.89 -2.35
C SER A 519 23.73 14.50 -3.75
N THR A 520 23.78 15.82 -3.85
CA THR A 520 23.63 16.53 -5.14
C THR A 520 24.83 16.38 -6.08
N GLN A 521 25.94 15.80 -5.62
CA GLN A 521 27.16 15.63 -6.41
C GLN A 521 27.39 14.19 -6.85
N ALA A 522 27.26 13.26 -5.93
CA ALA A 522 27.60 11.89 -6.18
C ALA A 522 26.52 11.22 -7.05
N GLU A 523 26.94 10.60 -8.15
CA GLU A 523 26.07 9.69 -8.91
C GLU A 523 26.00 8.31 -8.26
N THR A 524 27.05 7.92 -7.54
CA THR A 524 27.17 6.63 -6.87
C THR A 524 27.30 6.80 -5.36
N PRO A 525 26.69 5.91 -4.54
CA PRO A 525 26.90 5.91 -3.09
C PRO A 525 28.38 5.76 -2.73
N PHE A 526 28.82 6.34 -1.60
CA PHE A 526 30.23 6.23 -1.15
C PHE A 526 30.62 4.80 -0.75
N GLY A 527 29.64 3.99 -0.37
CA GLY A 527 29.80 2.65 0.15
C GLY A 527 28.46 1.98 0.35
N THR A 528 28.47 0.66 0.45
CA THR A 528 27.30 -0.08 0.93
C THR A 528 27.53 -0.47 2.38
N VAL A 529 26.72 0.06 3.29
CA VAL A 529 26.69 -0.35 4.69
C VAL A 529 25.80 -1.58 4.81
N ILE A 530 26.36 -2.69 5.28
CA ILE A 530 25.63 -3.93 5.51
C ILE A 530 25.42 -4.07 7.02
N LEU A 531 24.19 -3.86 7.48
CA LEU A 531 23.82 -4.07 8.88
C LEU A 531 23.69 -5.57 9.13
N VAL A 532 24.64 -6.13 9.89
CA VAL A 532 24.71 -7.56 10.17
C VAL A 532 24.00 -7.83 11.49
N SER A 533 22.89 -8.55 11.43
CA SER A 533 22.12 -8.97 12.59
C SER A 533 22.17 -10.49 12.78
N TYR A 534 21.78 -10.95 13.97
CA TYR A 534 21.64 -12.37 14.26
C TYR A 534 20.29 -12.60 14.96
N GLU A 535 19.28 -12.91 14.16
CA GLU A 535 17.91 -13.18 14.62
C GLU A 535 17.43 -14.52 14.06
N THR A 536 17.21 -15.50 14.93
CA THR A 536 16.83 -16.87 14.53
C THR A 536 15.33 -17.05 14.28
N ARG A 537 14.51 -16.02 14.53
CA ARG A 537 13.07 -16.03 14.27
C ARG A 537 12.61 -14.65 13.83
N PRO A 538 11.82 -14.53 12.75
CA PRO A 538 11.19 -13.27 12.39
C PRO A 538 10.27 -12.84 13.54
N ALA A 539 10.39 -11.58 13.97
CA ALA A 539 9.54 -11.01 14.99
C ALA A 539 8.08 -11.11 14.51
N ASN A 540 7.23 -11.84 15.24
CA ASN A 540 5.81 -11.89 14.91
C ASN A 540 5.16 -10.57 15.36
N PRO A 541 4.68 -9.70 14.45
CA PRO A 541 4.22 -8.36 14.80
C PRO A 541 3.02 -8.35 15.75
N MET A 542 2.23 -9.43 15.76
CA MET A 542 0.97 -9.52 16.52
C MET A 542 1.18 -9.79 18.02
N MET A 543 2.33 -10.32 18.42
CA MET A 543 2.68 -10.49 19.83
C MET A 543 3.58 -9.33 20.19
N GLY A 544 3.03 -8.28 20.81
CA GLY A 544 3.73 -7.03 21.17
C GLY A 544 4.92 -7.13 22.13
N GLY A 545 5.67 -8.24 22.10
CA GLY A 545 7.00 -8.37 22.69
C GLY A 545 8.02 -7.69 21.79
N GLY A 546 8.48 -6.51 22.23
CA GLY A 546 9.50 -5.72 21.56
C GLY A 546 10.73 -6.54 21.15
N GLY A 547 11.33 -6.15 20.02
CA GLY A 547 12.49 -6.77 19.44
C GLY A 547 13.59 -7.04 20.46
N THR A 548 14.18 -8.23 20.35
CA THR A 548 15.21 -8.74 21.28
C THR A 548 16.58 -8.07 21.12
N SER A 549 16.77 -7.19 20.12
CA SER A 549 18.03 -6.51 19.90
C SER A 549 18.36 -5.53 21.05
N PRO A 550 19.62 -5.48 21.53
CA PRO A 550 20.07 -4.46 22.49
C PRO A 550 19.89 -3.03 21.98
N ILE A 551 19.79 -2.86 20.66
CA ILE A 551 19.51 -1.60 20.01
C ILE A 551 18.05 -1.62 19.56
N PRO A 552 17.19 -0.73 20.10
CA PRO A 552 15.81 -0.61 19.66
C PRO A 552 15.74 -0.41 18.15
N PRO A 553 14.78 -1.03 17.44
CA PRO A 553 14.61 -0.85 15.99
C PRO A 553 14.54 0.61 15.58
N SER A 554 13.89 1.47 16.39
CA SER A 554 13.81 2.91 16.13
C SER A 554 15.18 3.61 16.07
N ARG A 555 16.19 3.15 16.82
CA ARG A 555 17.55 3.69 16.74
C ARG A 555 18.29 3.25 15.48
N LEU A 556 18.00 2.04 15.00
CA LEU A 556 18.56 1.55 13.74
C LEU A 556 17.95 2.27 12.55
N THR A 557 16.66 2.61 12.61
CA THR A 557 16.02 3.49 11.61
C THR A 557 16.73 4.84 11.54
N VAL A 558 16.91 5.53 12.67
CA VAL A 558 17.63 6.83 12.68
C VAL A 558 19.06 6.71 12.14
N LEU A 559 19.78 5.62 12.47
CA LEU A 559 21.10 5.38 11.91
C LEU A 559 21.05 5.15 10.39
N ARG A 560 20.04 4.39 9.92
CA ARG A 560 19.81 4.11 8.51
C ARG A 560 19.60 5.42 7.76
N ASP A 561 18.64 6.22 8.22
CA ASP A 561 18.27 7.50 7.61
C ASP A 561 19.50 8.42 7.54
N LYS A 562 20.28 8.53 8.63
CA LYS A 562 21.51 9.36 8.65
C LYS A 562 22.62 8.87 7.71
N LEU A 563 22.74 7.56 7.51
CA LEU A 563 23.73 6.98 6.61
C LEU A 563 23.29 7.14 5.15
N GLU A 564 22.00 6.97 4.86
CA GLU A 564 21.42 7.24 3.54
C GLU A 564 21.54 8.72 3.15
N GLN A 565 21.21 9.63 4.07
CA GLN A 565 21.46 11.09 3.91
C GLN A 565 22.93 11.43 3.68
N ALA A 566 23.85 10.62 4.22
CA ALA A 566 25.28 10.74 3.97
C ALA A 566 25.73 10.05 2.66
N ASN A 567 24.79 9.66 1.80
CA ASN A 567 24.98 8.98 0.53
C ASN A 567 25.66 7.59 0.65
N PHE A 568 25.26 6.80 1.65
CA PHE A 568 25.56 5.37 1.73
C PHE A 568 24.34 4.54 1.36
N LYS A 569 24.55 3.44 0.63
CA LYS A 569 23.49 2.44 0.42
C LYS A 569 23.44 1.50 1.62
N ILE A 570 22.25 1.15 2.09
CA ILE A 570 22.11 0.28 3.27
C ILE A 570 21.44 -1.02 2.87
N LYS A 571 22.04 -2.14 3.28
CA LYS A 571 21.52 -3.50 3.11
C LYS A 571 21.53 -4.21 4.45
N GLU A 572 20.69 -5.21 4.62
CA GLU A 572 20.61 -6.00 5.86
C GLU A 572 21.08 -7.43 5.60
N TRP A 573 21.81 -7.99 6.56
CA TRP A 573 22.25 -9.38 6.52
C TRP A 573 21.96 -10.07 7.85
N ASN A 574 20.96 -10.95 7.86
CA ASN A 574 20.63 -11.70 9.06
C ASN A 574 21.32 -13.07 9.05
N LEU A 575 22.43 -13.17 9.77
CA LEU A 575 23.21 -14.41 9.89
C LEU A 575 22.45 -15.56 10.58
N GLY A 576 21.40 -15.24 11.35
CA GLY A 576 20.53 -16.20 12.02
C GLY A 576 19.31 -16.63 11.20
N GLY A 577 19.06 -15.99 10.05
CA GLY A 577 17.93 -16.30 9.18
C GLY A 577 18.08 -17.62 8.43
N GLU A 578 17.01 -18.02 7.74
CA GLU A 578 17.01 -19.14 6.78
C GLU A 578 16.73 -18.60 5.37
N GLY A 579 17.19 -19.31 4.33
CA GLY A 579 16.96 -18.92 2.93
C GLY A 579 17.71 -17.64 2.52
N GLU A 580 17.02 -16.77 1.77
CA GLU A 580 17.60 -15.53 1.22
C GLU A 580 18.08 -14.56 2.30
N ALA A 581 17.41 -14.50 3.45
CA ALA A 581 17.81 -13.63 4.56
C ALA A 581 19.18 -13.99 5.14
N ALA A 582 19.62 -15.24 4.98
CA ALA A 582 20.91 -15.74 5.43
C ALA A 582 22.04 -15.53 4.40
N ALA A 583 21.68 -15.25 3.15
CA ALA A 583 22.63 -15.02 2.07
C ALA A 583 23.31 -13.66 2.27
N LYS A 584 24.62 -13.61 2.00
CA LYS A 584 25.39 -12.36 2.04
C LYS A 584 24.85 -11.43 0.95
N PRO A 585 24.34 -10.22 1.27
CA PRO A 585 23.93 -9.27 0.25
C PRO A 585 25.17 -8.75 -0.47
N GLU A 586 25.12 -8.69 -1.80
CA GLU A 586 26.16 -8.08 -2.60
C GLU A 586 26.11 -6.55 -2.45
N PRO A 587 27.27 -5.86 -2.35
CA PRO A 587 27.30 -4.41 -2.32
C PRO A 587 26.72 -3.83 -3.62
N GLU A 588 26.29 -2.58 -3.56
CA GLU A 588 25.90 -1.84 -4.76
C GLU A 588 27.09 -1.74 -5.74
N GLU A 589 26.81 -1.80 -7.04
CA GLU A 589 27.85 -1.80 -8.07
C GLU A 589 28.78 -0.58 -7.90
N GLY A 590 30.09 -0.82 -7.94
CA GLY A 590 31.10 0.22 -7.76
C GLY A 590 31.36 0.65 -6.30
N THR A 591 30.63 0.10 -5.32
CA THR A 591 30.78 0.48 -3.90
C THR A 591 31.54 -0.57 -3.09
N LYS A 592 32.20 -0.14 -2.00
CA LYS A 592 32.86 -1.05 -1.06
C LYS A 592 31.92 -1.40 0.11
N PRO A 593 31.86 -2.68 0.54
CA PRO A 593 31.03 -3.07 1.66
C PRO A 593 31.65 -2.66 3.01
N ILE A 594 30.81 -2.12 3.90
CA ILE A 594 31.12 -1.80 5.29
C ILE A 594 30.13 -2.57 6.16
N TYR A 595 30.61 -3.62 6.82
CA TYR A 595 29.81 -4.46 7.71
C TYR A 595 29.69 -3.81 9.08
N VAL A 596 28.47 -3.56 9.55
CA VAL A 596 28.20 -3.09 10.91
C VAL A 596 27.60 -4.25 11.69
N LEU A 597 28.39 -4.85 12.56
CA LEU A 597 27.99 -6.02 13.32
C LEU A 597 27.19 -5.59 14.56
N LEU A 598 25.89 -5.85 14.51
CA LEU A 598 25.01 -5.53 15.63
C LEU A 598 25.17 -6.59 16.73
N PRO A 599 25.13 -6.19 18.02
CA PRO A 599 25.22 -7.13 19.11
C PRO A 599 24.04 -8.11 19.06
N PRO A 600 24.24 -9.40 19.39
CA PRO A 600 23.20 -10.40 19.26
C PRO A 600 22.01 -10.08 20.17
N GLY A 601 20.79 -10.37 19.68
CA GLY A 601 19.57 -10.20 20.45
C GLY A 601 19.63 -10.94 21.79
N ARG A 602 19.20 -10.28 22.88
CA ARG A 602 19.00 -10.98 24.15
C ARG A 602 17.74 -11.82 24.03
N THR A 603 17.89 -13.14 24.06
CA THR A 603 16.75 -14.05 24.06
C THR A 603 15.91 -13.76 25.31
N GLN A 604 14.72 -13.16 25.14
CA GLN A 604 13.80 -12.98 26.25
C GLN A 604 13.36 -14.37 26.71
N GLN A 605 13.84 -14.79 27.88
CA GLN A 605 13.33 -15.97 28.54
C GLN A 605 11.86 -15.72 28.83
N ASN A 606 10.98 -16.43 28.11
CA ASN A 606 9.57 -16.39 28.42
C ASN A 606 9.39 -17.05 29.80
N PRO A 607 8.96 -16.34 30.86
CA PRO A 607 8.92 -16.87 32.21
C PRO A 607 7.98 -18.09 32.35
N PHE A 608 7.11 -18.33 31.36
CA PHE A 608 6.18 -19.45 31.34
C PHE A 608 6.66 -20.70 30.59
N MET A 609 7.78 -20.65 29.86
CA MET A 609 8.34 -21.83 29.18
C MET A 609 9.59 -22.34 29.90
N ARG A 610 9.44 -23.43 30.66
CA ARG A 610 10.49 -24.02 31.53
C ARG A 610 11.64 -24.75 30.78
N GLN A 611 11.58 -24.87 29.47
CA GLN A 611 12.67 -25.43 28.66
C GLN A 611 12.81 -24.63 27.36
N GLN A 612 13.50 -23.50 27.44
CA GLN A 612 13.98 -22.82 26.22
C GLN A 612 15.46 -23.18 26.03
N GLN A 613 15.81 -23.45 24.77
CA GLN A 613 17.20 -23.69 24.38
C GLN A 613 18.07 -22.50 24.81
N PRO A 614 19.34 -22.74 25.22
CA PRO A 614 20.25 -21.68 25.57
C PRO A 614 20.39 -20.67 24.44
N PRO A 615 20.58 -19.37 24.75
CA PRO A 615 20.78 -18.33 23.74
C PRO A 615 21.90 -18.74 22.79
N LYS A 616 21.58 -18.95 21.51
CA LYS A 616 22.60 -19.22 20.50
C LYS A 616 23.27 -17.89 20.18
N ASN A 617 24.49 -17.70 20.65
CA ASN A 617 25.35 -16.58 20.26
C ASN A 617 25.98 -16.84 18.88
N PHE A 618 26.67 -15.84 18.32
CA PHE A 618 27.55 -16.01 17.17
C PHE A 618 28.49 -17.20 17.39
N GLY A 619 28.28 -18.28 16.65
CA GLY A 619 29.10 -19.47 16.70
C GLY A 619 30.28 -19.39 15.74
N PRO A 620 31.18 -20.39 15.79
CA PRO A 620 32.24 -20.54 14.80
C PRO A 620 31.78 -20.46 13.32
N PRO A 621 30.64 -21.06 12.90
CA PRO A 621 30.24 -20.98 11.50
C PRO A 621 29.78 -19.59 11.10
N GLU A 622 29.12 -18.83 11.99
CA GLU A 622 28.74 -17.44 11.69
C GLU A 622 29.97 -16.51 11.65
N LEU A 623 30.95 -16.73 12.54
CA LEU A 623 32.23 -16.01 12.50
C LEU A 623 33.01 -16.30 11.23
N GLN A 624 32.98 -17.54 10.74
CA GLN A 624 33.61 -17.88 9.47
C GLN A 624 32.99 -17.12 8.30
N LYS A 625 31.65 -17.03 8.23
CA LYS A 625 30.97 -16.21 7.20
C LYS A 625 31.40 -14.75 7.24
N ILE A 626 31.56 -14.17 8.43
CA ILE A 626 32.04 -12.79 8.59
C ILE A 626 33.50 -12.68 8.12
N ASN A 627 34.36 -13.62 8.51
CA ASN A 627 35.76 -13.62 8.11
C ASN A 627 35.92 -13.74 6.58
N ASP A 628 35.11 -14.60 5.95
CA ASP A 628 35.09 -14.75 4.50
C ASP A 628 34.64 -13.44 3.83
N ALA A 629 33.59 -12.79 4.35
CA ALA A 629 33.13 -11.49 3.86
C ALA A 629 34.17 -10.37 4.03
N LEU A 630 35.00 -10.42 5.07
CA LEU A 630 36.09 -9.47 5.29
C LEU A 630 37.33 -9.77 4.44
N ALA A 631 37.58 -11.04 4.12
CA ALA A 631 38.66 -11.46 3.22
C ALA A 631 38.47 -10.90 1.80
N ASP A 632 37.22 -10.71 1.37
CA ASP A 632 36.85 -10.09 0.09
C ASP A 632 37.09 -8.56 0.04
N GLY A 633 37.77 -7.99 1.03
CA GLY A 633 38.14 -6.56 1.08
C GLY A 633 37.11 -5.66 1.79
N GLY A 634 36.12 -6.24 2.45
CA GLY A 634 35.18 -5.53 3.30
C GLY A 634 35.82 -4.99 4.58
N ARG A 635 35.20 -3.98 5.18
CA ARG A 635 35.58 -3.44 6.49
C ARG A 635 34.49 -3.73 7.50
N ALA A 636 34.85 -4.03 8.75
CA ALA A 636 33.90 -4.25 9.84
C ALA A 636 33.97 -3.14 10.89
N LEU A 637 32.79 -2.76 11.39
CA LEU A 637 32.56 -2.00 12.61
C LEU A 637 31.85 -2.93 13.60
N PHE A 638 32.39 -3.06 14.82
CA PHE A 638 31.88 -3.93 15.89
C PHE A 638 31.29 -3.12 17.03
#